data_AF-A0A1G3PXV8-F1
#
_entry.id   AF-A0A1G3PXV8-F1
#
_cell.length_a   1.000
_cell.length_b   1.000
_cell.length_c   1.000
_cell.angle_alpha   90.00
_cell.angle_beta   90.00
_cell.angle_gamma   90.00
#
_symmetry.space_group_name_H-M   'P 1'
#
loop_
_entity.id
_entity.type
_entity.pdbx_description
1 polymer ?
#
loop_
_entity_poly.entity_id
_entity_poly.type
_entity_poly.pdbx_seq_one_letter_code
_entity_poly.pdbx_strand_id
1 'polypeptide(L)'
;MRKFGFIVIALLMYLRAYVQLFGANSAAMDYIGKGLNLLKTQPYLAGQELKKAIDSAPQWDYPYILLADLYQKNSLFTEAIHNYEKAVKIGLSQKGLEFQVFSDLGLLYLKTGDFKKAAEMLKQASKKKPGKLNELLADLDVMIRAQEMITNNPGQAAEVLAKLIERHSDWLYLYAMQADALAGMGDTGGAMKVLKNALQFNPLRNIALSDETAAQSKAAFYFVRSPQNNGAWSLTMTLPKGNYSYKFYINYGLSGEKAILDPNNPQTVEKAPGLIINTFTVNHEWDKKTFAYSTFPTDPLFIGFEQKITEIRLAALTNLYPVPGKYFVNPAVTAKYTTNISFTYYNPNAYAVWAVGTFNQWGKEKNAAGIEEISPKYYWPLQEPNADGVWTLTTTADLNVHDYAFLVDEDHYEKDPIINQGVFKKFTNTQQILSYPKSVIGFDDLYLVDFTFFRKNATTVWIVGDFNYWGGTALTVKKILPGYYIDMQDPDHDGEWTAQVYLTKGKHLFKFVVNGTSWIVDPKQKTDSQNLSSANNLIIVGMESNKQVIKETNKVTVDTDGKEEVEFVYHNPAAQSVWLVGDFNFWGGKTTDMLALSPDYYYVMDGPDQNGDWKTKTKLPVGAYYYKYVVNGKNLLTDKDKPLVKVKLGAAVVYNNVVYIGMEKFPSGVYYGTDQDFGIPTVFKYVSDAPDVTNVWVIGDFNIWGGKYLFKDFIDGYYYPMKKSGVSGEWSVTVKLLAGHYQYRFVLNGVKEITDKNAAVTEKDSYNKSASVIEVGKN
;
A
#
# COMPACT_ATOMS: atom_id res chain seq x y z
N MET A 1 -8.92 -33.65 35.94
CA MET A 1 -10.05 -33.03 36.69
C MET A 1 -10.51 -33.78 37.95
N ARG A 2 -10.44 -35.12 38.07
CA ARG A 2 -10.95 -35.84 39.27
C ARG A 2 -10.05 -35.83 40.53
N LYS A 3 -8.76 -35.46 40.46
CA LYS A 3 -7.85 -35.46 41.63
C LYS A 3 -7.77 -34.14 42.41
N PHE A 4 -8.15 -33.01 41.81
CA PHE A 4 -8.10 -31.69 42.48
C PHE A 4 -9.29 -31.44 43.43
N GLY A 5 -10.48 -31.97 43.14
CA GLY A 5 -11.69 -31.73 43.95
C GLY A 5 -11.70 -32.46 45.30
N PHE A 6 -11.16 -33.68 45.36
CA PHE A 6 -11.12 -34.48 46.60
C PHE A 6 -10.05 -33.99 47.58
N ILE A 7 -8.93 -33.46 47.07
CA ILE A 7 -7.86 -32.92 47.90
C ILE A 7 -8.31 -31.62 48.55
N VAL A 8 -8.98 -30.71 47.82
CA VAL A 8 -9.39 -29.39 48.36
C VAL A 8 -10.39 -29.50 49.52
N ILE A 9 -11.36 -30.42 49.46
CA ILE A 9 -12.36 -30.59 50.53
C ILE A 9 -11.75 -31.29 51.76
N ALA A 10 -10.89 -32.29 51.57
CA ALA A 10 -10.17 -32.95 52.65
C ALA A 10 -9.12 -32.03 53.31
N LEU A 11 -8.43 -31.18 52.52
CA LEU A 11 -7.46 -30.19 53.02
C LEU A 11 -8.15 -29.08 53.80
N LEU A 12 -9.31 -28.58 53.35
CA LEU A 12 -10.08 -27.55 54.07
C LEU A 12 -10.56 -28.03 55.44
N MET A 13 -10.93 -29.31 55.58
CA MET A 13 -11.27 -29.90 56.88
C MET A 13 -10.04 -30.14 57.76
N TYR A 14 -8.91 -30.56 57.17
CA TYR A 14 -7.67 -30.82 57.90
C TYR A 14 -6.95 -29.52 58.33
N LEU A 15 -7.05 -28.44 57.56
CA LEU A 15 -6.46 -27.14 57.86
C LEU A 15 -7.18 -26.41 59.01
N ARG A 16 -8.48 -26.63 59.21
CA ARG A 16 -9.19 -26.14 60.40
C ARG A 16 -8.66 -26.73 61.71
N ALA A 17 -8.17 -27.97 61.70
CA ALA A 17 -7.51 -28.56 62.87
C ALA A 17 -6.09 -28.01 63.09
N TYR A 18 -5.42 -27.57 62.02
CA TYR A 18 -4.09 -26.96 62.06
C TYR A 18 -4.09 -25.51 62.61
N VAL A 19 -5.23 -24.82 62.56
CA VAL A 19 -5.45 -23.45 63.10
C VAL A 19 -5.16 -23.36 64.61
N GLN A 20 -5.28 -24.45 65.36
CA GLN A 20 -4.95 -24.45 66.80
C GLN A 20 -3.44 -24.45 67.10
N LEU A 21 -2.57 -24.75 66.14
CA LEU A 21 -1.13 -24.88 66.35
C LEU A 21 -0.28 -23.71 65.81
N PHE A 22 -0.79 -22.88 64.89
CA PHE A 22 -0.02 -21.78 64.29
C PHE A 22 -0.88 -20.52 64.06
N GLY A 23 -0.92 -19.63 65.05
CA GLY A 23 -1.59 -18.32 64.96
C GLY A 23 -0.97 -17.33 63.96
N ALA A 24 0.15 -17.67 63.31
CA ALA A 24 0.92 -16.76 62.46
C ALA A 24 0.44 -16.64 60.99
N ASN A 25 -0.37 -17.59 60.49
CA ASN A 25 -0.74 -17.65 59.06
C ASN A 25 -2.24 -17.48 58.79
N SER A 26 -3.02 -17.01 59.77
CA SER A 26 -4.49 -16.89 59.66
C SER A 26 -4.92 -15.95 58.52
N ALA A 27 -4.24 -14.81 58.36
CA ALA A 27 -4.49 -13.86 57.26
C ALA A 27 -4.10 -14.44 55.89
N ALA A 28 -2.93 -15.08 55.80
CA ALA A 28 -2.49 -15.73 54.56
C ALA A 28 -3.47 -16.82 54.10
N MET A 29 -4.03 -17.57 55.04
CA MET A 29 -5.05 -18.61 54.76
C MET A 29 -6.36 -18.05 54.22
N ASP A 30 -6.83 -16.91 54.73
CA ASP A 30 -8.02 -16.24 54.19
C ASP A 30 -7.81 -15.80 52.73
N TYR A 31 -6.65 -15.20 52.45
CA TYR A 31 -6.26 -14.82 51.10
C TYR A 31 -6.13 -16.03 50.15
N ILE A 32 -5.56 -17.15 50.62
CA ILE A 32 -5.55 -18.40 49.84
C ILE A 32 -6.99 -18.86 49.56
N GLY A 33 -7.87 -18.88 50.56
CA GLY A 33 -9.27 -19.26 50.39
C GLY A 33 -9.98 -18.43 49.31
N LYS A 34 -9.80 -17.10 49.35
CA LYS A 34 -10.30 -16.18 48.32
C LYS A 34 -9.70 -16.47 46.95
N GLY A 35 -8.38 -16.63 46.87
CA GLY A 35 -7.67 -16.96 45.63
C GLY A 35 -8.18 -18.27 44.99
N LEU A 36 -8.32 -19.33 45.79
CA LEU A 36 -8.82 -20.63 45.35
C LEU A 36 -10.24 -20.56 44.78
N ASN A 37 -11.11 -19.73 45.35
CA ASN A 37 -12.47 -19.51 44.83
C ASN A 37 -12.47 -18.80 43.47
N LEU A 38 -11.49 -17.93 43.22
CA LEU A 38 -11.37 -17.14 41.99
C LEU A 38 -10.61 -17.88 40.87
N LEU A 39 -9.85 -18.94 41.18
CA LEU A 39 -8.92 -19.62 40.25
C LEU A 39 -9.50 -19.93 38.87
N LYS A 40 -10.78 -20.34 38.80
CA LYS A 40 -11.42 -20.75 37.53
C LYS A 40 -12.11 -19.59 36.79
N THR A 41 -12.57 -18.58 37.51
CA THR A 41 -13.46 -17.56 36.98
C THR A 41 -12.72 -16.24 36.72
N GLN A 42 -11.76 -15.90 37.58
CA GLN A 42 -11.02 -14.64 37.56
C GLN A 42 -9.55 -14.90 37.93
N PRO A 43 -8.77 -15.56 37.05
CA PRO A 43 -7.44 -16.05 37.38
C PRO A 43 -6.47 -14.91 37.76
N TYR A 44 -6.56 -13.75 37.11
CA TYR A 44 -5.77 -12.57 37.48
C TYR A 44 -6.00 -12.15 38.95
N LEU A 45 -7.27 -12.01 39.36
CA LEU A 45 -7.60 -11.67 40.74
C LEU A 45 -7.22 -12.78 41.72
N ALA A 46 -7.35 -14.05 41.33
CA ALA A 46 -6.84 -15.17 42.12
C ALA A 46 -5.33 -15.01 42.41
N GLY A 47 -4.56 -14.59 41.41
CA GLY A 47 -3.13 -14.32 41.56
C GLY A 47 -2.85 -13.14 42.51
N GLN A 48 -3.67 -12.09 42.46
CA GLN A 48 -3.55 -10.95 43.40
C GLN A 48 -3.82 -11.37 44.85
N GLU A 49 -4.84 -12.21 45.09
CA GLU A 49 -5.11 -12.73 46.42
C GLU A 49 -3.98 -13.66 46.91
N LEU A 50 -3.44 -14.52 46.05
CA LEU A 50 -2.27 -15.35 46.40
C LEU A 50 -1.01 -14.52 46.69
N LYS A 51 -0.81 -13.38 45.99
CA LYS A 51 0.26 -12.43 46.33
C LYS A 51 0.08 -11.82 47.72
N LYS A 52 -1.15 -11.42 48.09
CA LYS A 52 -1.44 -10.96 49.47
C LYS A 52 -1.17 -12.05 50.51
N ALA A 53 -1.42 -13.32 50.17
CA ALA A 53 -1.07 -14.44 51.03
C ALA A 53 0.45 -14.57 51.24
N ILE A 54 1.24 -14.39 50.18
CA ILE A 54 2.71 -14.32 50.23
C ILE A 54 3.15 -13.14 51.11
N ASP A 55 2.60 -11.94 50.89
CA ASP A 55 2.96 -10.74 51.67
C ASP A 55 2.67 -10.92 53.17
N SER A 56 1.61 -11.65 53.50
CA SER A 56 1.22 -11.96 54.87
C SER A 56 2.08 -13.05 55.53
N ALA A 57 2.63 -13.97 54.74
CA ALA A 57 3.48 -15.07 55.23
C ALA A 57 4.62 -15.40 54.24
N PRO A 58 5.67 -14.55 54.13
CA PRO A 58 6.68 -14.66 53.08
C PRO A 58 7.60 -15.89 53.18
N GLN A 59 7.65 -16.53 54.35
CA GLN A 59 8.45 -17.74 54.59
C GLN A 59 7.62 -19.03 54.46
N TRP A 60 6.39 -18.93 53.97
CA TRP A 60 5.55 -20.09 53.74
C TRP A 60 5.60 -20.48 52.25
N ASP A 61 6.06 -21.69 51.97
CA ASP A 61 6.26 -22.23 50.62
C ASP A 61 4.94 -22.43 49.84
N TYR A 62 3.84 -22.74 50.52
CA TYR A 62 2.59 -23.16 49.88
C TYR A 62 1.92 -22.08 49.01
N PRO A 63 1.77 -20.81 49.42
CA PRO A 63 1.32 -19.73 48.54
C PRO A 63 2.11 -19.61 47.23
N TYR A 64 3.44 -19.78 47.28
CA TYR A 64 4.30 -19.74 46.09
C TYR A 64 4.00 -20.92 45.16
N ILE A 65 3.80 -22.14 45.69
CA ILE A 65 3.41 -23.32 44.90
C ILE A 65 2.07 -23.07 44.19
N LEU A 66 1.07 -22.55 44.90
CA LEU A 66 -0.25 -22.25 44.32
C LEU A 66 -0.17 -21.18 43.23
N LEU A 67 0.64 -20.14 43.46
CA LEU A 67 0.83 -19.07 42.48
C LEU A 67 1.59 -19.57 41.24
N ALA A 68 2.59 -20.45 41.42
CA ALA A 68 3.30 -21.10 40.33
C ALA A 68 2.37 -21.99 39.49
N ASP A 69 1.53 -22.81 40.13
CA ASP A 69 0.50 -23.62 39.48
C ASP A 69 -0.49 -22.76 38.68
N LEU A 70 -0.91 -21.62 39.24
CA LEU A 70 -1.80 -20.68 38.57
C LEU A 70 -1.13 -20.06 37.34
N TYR A 71 0.11 -19.61 37.47
CA TYR A 71 0.87 -19.04 36.37
C TYR A 71 1.14 -20.05 35.26
N GLN A 72 1.54 -21.27 35.60
CA GLN A 72 1.74 -22.34 34.63
C GLN A 72 0.46 -22.64 33.82
N LYS A 73 -0.71 -22.66 34.48
CA LYS A 73 -2.00 -22.88 33.81
C LYS A 73 -2.42 -21.74 32.87
N ASN A 74 -1.85 -20.55 33.05
CA ASN A 74 -2.11 -19.38 32.21
C ASN A 74 -0.92 -19.07 31.29
N SER A 75 -0.02 -20.03 31.05
CA SER A 75 1.15 -19.88 30.18
C SER A 75 2.16 -18.80 30.62
N LEU A 76 2.18 -18.44 31.90
CA LEU A 76 3.19 -17.58 32.52
C LEU A 76 4.35 -18.42 33.07
N PHE A 77 5.12 -19.04 32.18
CA PHE A 77 6.16 -20.00 32.55
C PHE A 77 7.29 -19.37 33.36
N THR A 78 7.73 -18.17 33.01
CA THR A 78 8.83 -17.47 33.71
C THR A 78 8.44 -17.13 35.15
N GLU A 79 7.24 -16.60 35.35
CA GLU A 79 6.69 -16.32 36.69
C GLU A 79 6.43 -17.61 37.48
N ALA A 80 5.99 -18.68 36.81
CA ALA A 80 5.81 -19.99 37.46
C ALA A 80 7.15 -20.55 37.97
N ILE A 81 8.20 -20.51 37.14
CA ILE A 81 9.57 -20.91 37.53
C ILE A 81 10.02 -20.11 38.74
N HIS A 82 9.89 -18.78 38.70
CA HIS A 82 10.30 -17.91 39.81
C HIS A 82 9.65 -18.34 41.13
N ASN A 83 8.34 -18.58 41.12
CA ASN A 83 7.61 -18.94 42.35
C ASN A 83 7.95 -20.36 42.83
N TYR A 84 8.13 -21.32 41.93
CA TYR A 84 8.60 -22.66 42.31
C TYR A 84 10.03 -22.64 42.87
N GLU A 85 10.97 -21.90 42.26
CA GLU A 85 12.32 -21.73 42.79
C GLU A 85 12.29 -21.11 44.20
N LYS A 86 11.42 -20.13 44.43
CA LYS A 86 11.23 -19.53 45.76
C LYS A 86 10.71 -20.56 46.78
N ALA A 87 9.71 -21.36 46.41
CA ALA A 87 9.18 -22.42 47.29
C ALA A 87 10.25 -23.46 47.64
N VAL A 88 11.04 -23.91 46.65
CA VAL A 88 12.15 -24.85 46.87
C VAL A 88 13.22 -24.24 47.77
N LYS A 89 13.56 -22.96 47.58
CA LYS A 89 14.54 -22.24 48.40
C LYS A 89 14.12 -22.08 49.86
N ILE A 90 12.84 -21.78 50.12
CA ILE A 90 12.27 -21.73 51.48
C ILE A 90 12.35 -23.12 52.15
N GLY A 91 12.18 -24.17 51.35
CA GLY A 91 12.14 -25.55 51.80
C GLY A 91 10.70 -26.03 51.86
N LEU A 92 10.43 -27.11 51.13
CA LEU A 92 9.07 -27.65 50.99
C LEU A 92 8.59 -28.23 52.32
N SER A 93 7.58 -27.58 52.91
CA SER A 93 7.01 -27.93 54.22
C SER A 93 6.28 -29.27 54.16
N GLN A 94 5.65 -29.56 53.03
CA GLN A 94 4.99 -30.85 52.76
C GLN A 94 5.86 -31.74 51.89
N LYS A 95 6.51 -32.75 52.50
CA LYS A 95 7.35 -33.72 51.79
C LYS A 95 6.63 -34.49 50.67
N GLY A 96 5.31 -34.65 50.79
CA GLY A 96 4.48 -35.27 49.75
C GLY A 96 4.42 -34.48 48.43
N LEU A 97 4.71 -33.18 48.46
CA LEU A 97 4.68 -32.30 47.28
C LEU A 97 6.03 -32.27 46.53
N GLU A 98 7.12 -32.77 47.12
CA GLU A 98 8.47 -32.71 46.52
C GLU A 98 8.50 -33.29 45.10
N PHE A 99 7.86 -34.45 44.88
CA PHE A 99 7.79 -35.04 43.54
C PHE A 99 7.13 -34.10 42.53
N GLN A 100 5.98 -33.52 42.89
CA GLN A 100 5.20 -32.66 42.00
C GLN A 100 5.95 -31.35 41.70
N VAL A 101 6.45 -30.67 42.74
CA VAL A 101 7.19 -29.41 42.57
C VAL A 101 8.43 -29.61 41.70
N PHE A 102 9.23 -30.66 41.95
CA PHE A 102 10.41 -30.93 41.14
C PHE A 102 10.06 -31.38 39.71
N SER A 103 8.99 -32.15 39.51
CA SER A 103 8.56 -32.54 38.16
C SER A 103 8.04 -31.35 37.35
N ASP A 104 7.25 -30.49 37.98
CA ASP A 104 6.61 -29.34 37.33
C ASP A 104 7.66 -28.26 37.02
N LEU A 105 8.59 -28.00 37.96
CA LEU A 105 9.71 -27.10 37.72
C LEU A 105 10.66 -27.63 36.62
N GLY A 106 10.93 -28.95 36.61
CA GLY A 106 11.71 -29.59 35.55
C GLY A 106 11.05 -29.48 34.17
N LEU A 107 9.73 -29.67 34.10
CA LEU A 107 8.94 -29.48 32.89
C LEU A 107 8.91 -28.01 32.44
N LEU A 108 8.78 -27.06 33.37
CA LEU A 108 8.83 -25.65 33.04
C LEU A 108 10.19 -25.26 32.44
N TYR A 109 11.30 -25.74 33.02
CA TYR A 109 12.62 -25.52 32.44
C TYR A 109 12.78 -26.12 31.04
N LEU A 110 12.18 -27.29 30.77
CA LEU A 110 12.11 -27.83 29.41
C LEU A 110 11.36 -26.88 28.47
N LYS A 111 10.19 -26.40 28.90
CA LYS A 111 9.34 -25.49 28.13
C LYS A 111 9.97 -24.11 27.87
N THR A 112 10.96 -23.71 28.67
CA THR A 112 11.70 -22.44 28.51
C THR A 112 13.13 -22.61 28.00
N GLY A 113 13.59 -23.85 27.74
CA GLY A 113 14.90 -24.13 27.15
C GLY A 113 16.09 -24.25 28.12
N ASP A 114 15.89 -24.25 29.44
CA ASP A 114 16.98 -24.46 30.40
C ASP A 114 17.18 -25.97 30.67
N PHE A 115 17.76 -26.66 29.69
CA PHE A 115 17.93 -28.13 29.73
C PHE A 115 18.78 -28.61 30.90
N LYS A 116 19.72 -27.78 31.37
CA LYS A 116 20.58 -28.12 32.51
C LYS A 116 19.78 -28.15 33.80
N LYS A 117 19.02 -27.09 34.10
CA LYS A 117 18.16 -27.07 35.29
C LYS A 117 17.01 -28.07 35.17
N ALA A 118 16.47 -28.29 33.97
CA ALA A 118 15.49 -29.34 33.72
C ALA A 118 16.01 -30.72 34.14
N ALA A 119 17.20 -31.11 33.66
CA ALA A 119 17.83 -32.38 34.01
C ALA A 119 18.01 -32.53 35.53
N GLU A 120 18.45 -31.47 36.20
CA GLU A 120 18.64 -31.46 37.64
C GLU A 120 17.33 -31.68 38.41
N MET A 121 16.28 -30.92 38.10
CA MET A 121 14.99 -31.01 38.78
C MET A 121 14.29 -32.35 38.50
N LEU A 122 14.32 -32.83 37.25
CA LEU A 122 13.75 -34.12 36.89
C LEU A 122 14.49 -35.28 37.57
N LYS A 123 15.81 -35.17 37.76
CA LYS A 123 16.58 -36.14 38.55
C LYS A 123 16.16 -36.13 40.02
N GLN A 124 15.92 -34.95 40.61
CA GLN A 124 15.41 -34.85 41.98
C GLN A 124 14.01 -35.46 42.12
N ALA A 125 13.11 -35.19 41.16
CA ALA A 125 11.78 -35.80 41.12
C ALA A 125 11.83 -37.32 40.95
N SER A 126 12.68 -37.83 40.04
CA SER A 126 12.84 -39.26 39.77
C SER A 126 13.33 -40.04 40.99
N LYS A 127 14.18 -39.44 41.85
CA LYS A 127 14.56 -40.02 43.15
C LYS A 127 13.36 -40.23 44.08
N LYS A 128 12.33 -39.38 43.99
CA LYS A 128 11.12 -39.48 44.83
C LYS A 128 10.14 -40.54 44.31
N LYS A 129 10.01 -40.67 42.99
CA LYS A 129 9.19 -41.70 42.35
C LYS A 129 9.88 -42.26 41.10
N PRO A 130 10.72 -43.30 41.25
CA PRO A 130 11.45 -43.89 40.13
C PRO A 130 10.52 -44.39 39.01
N GLY A 131 10.95 -44.24 37.75
CA GLY A 131 10.20 -44.70 36.58
C GLY A 131 9.05 -43.81 36.12
N LYS A 132 8.59 -42.84 36.94
CA LYS A 132 7.44 -41.98 36.59
C LYS A 132 7.75 -40.92 35.53
N LEU A 133 9.02 -40.64 35.26
CA LEU A 133 9.45 -39.56 34.37
C LEU A 133 10.28 -40.07 33.18
N ASN A 134 10.27 -41.37 32.89
CA ASN A 134 11.13 -41.97 31.86
C ASN A 134 10.88 -41.36 30.46
N GLU A 135 9.62 -41.17 30.09
CA GLU A 135 9.26 -40.55 28.81
C GLU A 135 9.75 -39.10 28.74
N LEU A 136 9.53 -38.32 29.80
CA LEU A 136 9.95 -36.93 29.88
C LEU A 136 11.49 -36.77 29.85
N LEU A 137 12.22 -37.68 30.48
CA LEU A 137 13.69 -37.74 30.43
C LEU A 137 14.20 -38.12 29.04
N ALA A 138 13.54 -39.07 28.37
CA ALA A 138 13.87 -39.42 26.99
C ALA A 138 13.64 -38.24 26.04
N ASP A 139 12.60 -37.45 26.28
CA ASP A 139 12.28 -36.27 25.47
C ASP A 139 13.27 -35.12 25.71
N LEU A 140 13.70 -34.91 26.95
CA LEU A 140 14.82 -34.03 27.28
C LEU A 140 16.09 -34.41 26.50
N ASP A 141 16.43 -35.70 26.48
CA ASP A 141 17.60 -36.18 25.74
C ASP A 141 17.46 -35.94 24.22
N VAL A 142 16.26 -36.07 23.67
CA VAL A 142 15.97 -35.73 22.27
C VAL A 142 16.15 -34.23 22.03
N MET A 143 15.65 -33.36 22.91
CA MET A 143 15.82 -31.91 22.80
C MET A 143 17.29 -31.49 22.86
N ILE A 144 18.07 -32.03 23.79
CA ILE A 144 19.50 -31.73 23.89
C ILE A 144 20.23 -32.10 22.60
N ARG A 145 19.99 -33.31 22.07
CA ARG A 145 20.57 -33.73 20.77
C ARG A 145 20.12 -32.84 19.62
N ALA A 146 18.83 -32.48 19.58
CA ALA A 146 18.32 -31.58 18.55
C ALA A 146 19.00 -30.20 18.62
N GLN A 147 19.24 -29.66 19.82
CA GLN A 147 19.97 -28.40 20.02
C GLN A 147 21.37 -28.43 19.40
N GLU A 148 22.10 -29.54 19.59
CA GLU A 148 23.42 -29.74 18.99
C GLU A 148 23.35 -29.90 17.46
N MET A 149 22.26 -30.51 16.95
CA MET A 149 22.03 -30.68 15.53
C MET A 149 21.65 -29.38 14.81
N ILE A 150 21.07 -28.37 15.48
CA ILE A 150 20.66 -27.11 14.83
C ILE A 150 21.82 -26.50 14.02
N THR A 151 23.03 -26.48 14.56
CA THR A 151 24.21 -25.93 13.88
C THR A 151 24.83 -26.91 12.89
N ASN A 152 24.86 -28.21 13.21
CA ASN A 152 25.63 -29.20 12.47
C ASN A 152 24.84 -29.91 11.36
N ASN A 153 23.53 -30.10 11.57
CA ASN A 153 22.60 -30.77 10.67
C ASN A 153 21.17 -30.21 10.86
N PRO A 154 20.92 -28.96 10.43
CA PRO A 154 19.65 -28.27 10.69
C PRO A 154 18.43 -28.98 10.11
N GLY A 155 18.55 -29.65 8.96
CA GLY A 155 17.45 -30.41 8.37
C GLY A 155 16.98 -31.56 9.26
N GLN A 156 17.91 -32.35 9.78
CA GLN A 156 17.58 -33.43 10.71
C GLN A 156 17.02 -32.88 12.04
N ALA A 157 17.56 -31.77 12.53
CA ALA A 157 17.03 -31.11 13.73
C ALA A 157 15.56 -30.71 13.54
N ALA A 158 15.22 -30.09 12.41
CA ALA A 158 13.86 -29.64 12.10
C ALA A 158 12.84 -30.80 12.06
N GLU A 159 13.21 -31.96 11.49
CA GLU A 159 12.35 -33.15 11.44
C GLU A 159 12.11 -33.76 12.83
N VAL A 160 13.18 -33.87 13.64
CA VAL A 160 13.08 -34.42 15.00
C VAL A 160 12.20 -33.52 15.86
N LEU A 161 12.38 -32.20 15.74
CA LEU A 161 11.59 -31.22 16.48
C LEU A 161 10.13 -31.21 16.04
N ALA A 162 9.83 -31.38 14.74
CA ALA A 162 8.46 -31.50 14.25
C ALA A 162 7.69 -32.65 14.95
N LYS A 163 8.31 -33.84 15.03
CA LYS A 163 7.72 -35.00 15.71
C LYS A 163 7.53 -34.77 17.22
N LEU A 164 8.45 -34.01 17.83
CA LEU A 164 8.34 -33.68 19.24
C LEU A 164 7.21 -32.67 19.51
N ILE A 165 7.01 -31.72 18.60
CA ILE A 165 5.89 -30.76 18.62
C ILE A 165 4.54 -31.48 18.46
N GLU A 166 4.44 -32.48 17.58
CA GLU A 166 3.20 -33.27 17.44
C GLU A 166 2.78 -33.96 18.74
N ARG A 167 3.76 -34.43 19.52
CA ARG A 167 3.52 -35.07 20.82
C ARG A 167 3.32 -34.08 21.96
N HIS A 168 3.98 -32.92 21.89
CA HIS A 168 4.02 -31.89 22.94
C HIS A 168 3.76 -30.50 22.36
N SER A 169 2.56 -30.29 21.81
CA SER A 169 2.23 -29.05 21.09
C SER A 169 2.30 -27.80 21.96
N ASP A 170 2.20 -27.93 23.28
CA ASP A 170 2.22 -26.84 24.26
C ASP A 170 3.64 -26.55 24.84
N TRP A 171 4.70 -27.14 24.27
CA TRP A 171 6.08 -26.87 24.64
C TRP A 171 6.68 -25.81 23.72
N LEU A 172 6.48 -24.55 24.09
CA LEU A 172 6.74 -23.40 23.22
C LEU A 172 8.19 -23.30 22.73
N TYR A 173 9.16 -23.69 23.57
CA TYR A 173 10.57 -23.63 23.16
C TYR A 173 10.91 -24.56 21.98
N LEU A 174 10.15 -25.64 21.75
CA LEU A 174 10.35 -26.51 20.58
C LEU A 174 10.17 -25.75 19.26
N TYR A 175 9.22 -24.81 19.23
CA TYR A 175 8.97 -23.98 18.06
C TYR A 175 10.14 -23.04 17.80
N ALA A 176 10.75 -22.49 18.85
CA ALA A 176 11.95 -21.65 18.72
C ALA A 176 13.13 -22.43 18.14
N MET A 177 13.37 -23.64 18.65
CA MET A 177 14.43 -24.54 18.17
C MET A 177 14.20 -24.95 16.71
N GLN A 178 12.95 -25.28 16.34
CA GLN A 178 12.63 -25.67 14.98
C GLN A 178 12.76 -24.49 14.03
N ALA A 179 12.36 -23.29 14.47
CA ALA A 179 12.56 -22.07 13.70
C ALA A 179 14.05 -21.77 13.47
N ASP A 180 14.92 -21.99 14.47
CA ASP A 180 16.37 -21.86 14.30
C ASP A 180 16.93 -22.88 13.31
N ALA A 181 16.48 -24.13 13.38
CA ALA A 181 16.85 -25.16 12.43
C ALA A 181 16.46 -24.78 11.00
N LEU A 182 15.20 -24.35 10.78
CA LEU A 182 14.71 -23.93 9.47
C LEU A 182 15.43 -22.68 8.95
N ALA A 183 15.69 -21.70 9.82
CA ALA A 183 16.47 -20.52 9.46
C ALA A 183 17.92 -20.88 9.07
N GLY A 184 18.54 -21.85 9.76
CA GLY A 184 19.85 -22.40 9.41
C GLY A 184 19.89 -23.09 8.04
N MET A 185 18.74 -23.54 7.52
CA MET A 185 18.59 -24.05 6.14
C MET A 185 18.33 -22.94 5.10
N GLY A 186 18.14 -21.70 5.54
CA GLY A 186 17.66 -20.60 4.69
C GLY A 186 16.14 -20.58 4.49
N ASP A 187 15.38 -21.50 5.10
CA ASP A 187 13.92 -21.52 5.05
C ASP A 187 13.32 -20.53 6.07
N THR A 188 13.46 -19.24 5.76
CA THR A 188 12.93 -18.16 6.59
C THR A 188 11.41 -18.19 6.68
N GLY A 189 10.73 -18.54 5.59
CA GLY A 189 9.27 -18.70 5.53
C GLY A 189 8.74 -19.77 6.48
N GLY A 190 9.37 -20.95 6.46
CA GLY A 190 9.09 -22.03 7.40
C GLY A 190 9.36 -21.64 8.85
N ALA A 191 10.50 -20.98 9.12
CA ALA A 191 10.84 -20.51 10.45
C ALA A 191 9.77 -19.55 11.04
N MET A 192 9.33 -18.56 10.26
CA MET A 192 8.27 -17.63 10.70
C MET A 192 6.95 -18.36 10.92
N LYS A 193 6.57 -19.28 10.04
CA LYS A 193 5.32 -20.06 10.18
C LYS A 193 5.29 -20.85 11.50
N VAL A 194 6.41 -21.49 11.85
CA VAL A 194 6.54 -22.23 13.11
C VAL A 194 6.42 -21.30 14.32
N LEU A 195 7.05 -20.12 14.29
CA LEU A 195 6.94 -19.15 15.39
C LEU A 195 5.51 -18.61 15.54
N LYS A 196 4.80 -18.33 14.44
CA LYS A 196 3.39 -17.93 14.47
C LYS A 196 2.49 -19.02 15.07
N ASN A 197 2.78 -20.29 14.79
CA ASN A 197 2.09 -21.40 15.44
C ASN A 197 2.33 -21.44 16.95
N ALA A 198 3.46 -20.93 17.46
CA ALA A 198 3.68 -20.81 18.90
C ALA A 198 2.83 -19.70 19.53
N LEU A 199 2.61 -18.59 18.81
CA LEU A 199 1.82 -17.45 19.29
C LEU A 199 0.34 -17.78 19.54
N GLN A 200 -0.19 -18.85 18.93
CA GLN A 200 -1.56 -19.30 19.20
C GLN A 200 -1.79 -19.74 20.65
N PHE A 201 -0.72 -20.08 21.37
CA PHE A 201 -0.78 -20.46 22.79
C PHE A 201 -0.70 -19.26 23.74
N ASN A 202 -0.51 -18.04 23.21
CA ASN A 202 -0.58 -16.82 24.00
C ASN A 202 -2.04 -16.60 24.44
N PRO A 203 -2.35 -16.62 25.74
CA PRO A 203 -3.72 -16.45 26.23
C PRO A 203 -4.29 -15.05 25.94
N LEU A 204 -3.43 -14.05 25.73
CA LEU A 204 -3.83 -12.66 25.52
C LEU A 204 -2.87 -11.94 24.56
N ARG A 205 -3.32 -11.75 23.32
CA ARG A 205 -2.59 -11.01 22.28
C ARG A 205 -2.99 -9.54 22.24
N ASN A 206 -4.29 -9.23 22.28
CA ASN A 206 -4.77 -7.85 22.23
C ASN A 206 -6.03 -7.64 23.09
N ILE A 207 -6.32 -6.37 23.37
CA ILE A 207 -7.59 -5.93 23.95
C ILE A 207 -8.10 -4.78 23.10
N ALA A 208 -9.36 -4.84 22.70
CA ALA A 208 -10.02 -3.76 21.97
C ALA A 208 -11.27 -3.28 22.70
N LEU A 209 -11.60 -2.00 22.51
CA LEU A 209 -12.87 -1.38 22.83
C LEU A 209 -13.68 -1.29 21.54
N SER A 210 -14.90 -1.81 21.54
CA SER A 210 -15.82 -1.65 20.41
C SER A 210 -17.28 -1.57 20.89
N ASP A 211 -18.17 -1.21 19.97
CA ASP A 211 -19.60 -1.22 20.19
C ASP A 211 -20.19 -2.64 20.01
N GLU A 212 -21.52 -2.74 19.98
CA GLU A 212 -22.25 -4.00 19.81
C GLU A 212 -22.32 -4.51 18.37
N THR A 213 -21.86 -3.73 17.38
CA THR A 213 -21.91 -4.06 15.95
C THR A 213 -20.60 -4.68 15.43
N ALA A 214 -19.71 -5.10 16.35
CA ALA A 214 -18.38 -5.63 16.09
C ALA A 214 -18.35 -7.01 15.38
N ALA A 215 -19.26 -7.26 14.44
CA ALA A 215 -19.09 -8.25 13.39
C ALA A 215 -18.04 -7.74 12.40
N GLN A 216 -16.76 -8.05 12.67
CA GLN A 216 -15.59 -8.00 11.77
C GLN A 216 -15.38 -6.76 10.87
N SER A 217 -16.05 -5.62 11.08
CA SER A 217 -15.97 -4.55 10.06
C SER A 217 -16.16 -3.09 10.47
N LYS A 218 -16.42 -2.71 11.74
CA LYS A 218 -16.59 -1.28 12.07
C LYS A 218 -15.98 -0.88 13.43
N ALA A 219 -14.87 -0.14 13.34
CA ALA A 219 -14.19 0.63 14.40
C ALA A 219 -14.00 -0.06 15.77
N ALA A 220 -12.87 -0.74 15.94
CA ALA A 220 -12.37 -1.15 17.26
C ALA A 220 -11.15 -0.30 17.65
N PHE A 221 -11.05 0.07 18.92
CA PHE A 221 -9.95 0.86 19.46
C PHE A 221 -9.08 -0.02 20.36
N TYR A 222 -7.81 -0.21 19.99
CA TYR A 222 -6.92 -1.11 20.70
C TYR A 222 -6.33 -0.46 21.96
N PHE A 223 -6.27 -1.22 23.05
CA PHE A 223 -5.54 -0.80 24.25
C PHE A 223 -4.04 -0.87 24.01
N VAL A 224 -3.29 0.07 24.58
CA VAL A 224 -1.83 0.06 24.66
C VAL A 224 -1.41 -0.78 25.87
N ARG A 225 -0.50 -1.71 25.64
CA ARG A 225 0.20 -2.42 26.71
C ARG A 225 1.30 -1.52 27.30
N SER A 226 1.33 -1.34 28.63
CA SER A 226 2.35 -0.51 29.27
C SER A 226 3.75 -1.13 29.10
N PRO A 227 4.76 -0.36 28.66
CA PRO A 227 6.14 -0.83 28.58
C PRO A 227 6.75 -1.19 29.94
N GLN A 228 6.32 -0.51 31.01
CA GLN A 228 6.82 -0.72 32.37
C GLN A 228 6.11 -1.88 33.09
N ASN A 229 4.88 -2.20 32.68
CA ASN A 229 4.10 -3.32 33.19
C ASN A 229 3.27 -3.91 32.05
N ASN A 230 3.78 -4.95 31.42
CA ASN A 230 3.20 -5.52 30.21
C ASN A 230 1.84 -6.26 30.47
N GLY A 231 1.36 -6.29 31.71
CA GLY A 231 0.00 -6.73 32.08
C GLY A 231 -0.99 -5.59 32.32
N ALA A 232 -0.54 -4.33 32.31
CA ALA A 232 -1.37 -3.14 32.41
C ALA A 232 -1.71 -2.60 31.03
N TRP A 233 -3.00 -2.49 30.74
CA TRP A 233 -3.53 -2.04 29.46
C TRP A 233 -4.28 -0.73 29.65
N SER A 234 -4.05 0.24 28.76
CA SER A 234 -4.80 1.50 28.78
C SER A 234 -5.17 1.98 27.38
N LEU A 235 -6.31 2.66 27.29
CA LEU A 235 -6.75 3.33 26.07
C LEU A 235 -7.23 4.71 26.48
N THR A 236 -6.64 5.76 25.91
CA THR A 236 -7.10 7.14 26.14
C THR A 236 -7.68 7.71 24.87
N MET A 237 -8.94 8.16 24.95
CA MET A 237 -9.69 8.72 23.83
C MET A 237 -10.15 10.13 24.17
N THR A 238 -10.19 11.00 23.17
CA THR A 238 -10.80 12.34 23.26
C THR A 238 -12.17 12.26 22.60
N LEU A 239 -13.25 12.47 23.35
CA LEU A 239 -14.61 12.17 22.90
C LEU A 239 -15.50 13.42 22.96
N PRO A 240 -16.38 13.66 21.97
CA PRO A 240 -17.36 14.74 22.06
C PRO A 240 -18.36 14.50 23.19
N LYS A 241 -19.11 15.55 23.56
CA LYS A 241 -20.12 15.44 24.60
C LYS A 241 -21.18 14.41 24.19
N GLY A 242 -21.53 13.48 25.07
CA GLY A 242 -22.52 12.45 24.74
C GLY A 242 -22.55 11.27 25.69
N ASN A 243 -23.49 10.35 25.42
CA ASN A 243 -23.61 9.07 26.12
C ASN A 243 -23.05 7.97 25.23
N TYR A 244 -22.15 7.18 25.79
CA TYR A 244 -21.44 6.12 25.07
C TYR A 244 -21.76 4.77 25.67
N SER A 245 -21.90 3.77 24.80
CA SER A 245 -22.04 2.36 25.16
C SER A 245 -20.87 1.58 24.57
N TYR A 246 -20.29 0.66 25.32
CA TYR A 246 -19.08 -0.04 24.91
C TYR A 246 -18.95 -1.42 25.57
N LYS A 247 -18.08 -2.25 24.97
CA LYS A 247 -17.55 -3.49 25.53
C LYS A 247 -16.06 -3.59 25.29
N PHE A 248 -15.37 -4.35 26.14
CA PHE A 248 -14.02 -4.80 25.83
C PHE A 248 -14.08 -6.16 25.16
N TYR A 249 -13.19 -6.39 24.22
CA TYR A 249 -12.99 -7.65 23.54
C TYR A 249 -11.54 -8.09 23.77
N ILE A 250 -11.39 -9.23 24.43
CA ILE A 250 -10.12 -9.92 24.60
C ILE A 250 -9.84 -10.72 23.33
N ASN A 251 -8.63 -10.64 22.79
CA ASN A 251 -8.22 -11.31 21.55
C ASN A 251 -9.17 -10.97 20.37
N TYR A 252 -9.53 -9.69 20.26
CA TYR A 252 -10.36 -9.16 19.19
C TYR A 252 -9.76 -9.49 17.81
N GLY A 253 -10.60 -10.03 16.92
CA GLY A 253 -10.21 -10.48 15.58
C GLY A 253 -9.42 -11.78 15.55
N LEU A 254 -9.19 -12.44 16.70
CA LEU A 254 -8.35 -13.62 16.82
C LEU A 254 -9.13 -14.83 17.36
N SER A 255 -8.54 -16.02 17.23
CA SER A 255 -9.07 -17.21 17.89
C SER A 255 -9.13 -17.00 19.40
N GLY A 256 -10.27 -17.35 20.01
CA GLY A 256 -10.50 -17.12 21.43
C GLY A 256 -10.99 -15.71 21.78
N GLU A 257 -11.48 -14.95 20.79
CA GLU A 257 -12.15 -13.68 21.03
C GLU A 257 -13.25 -13.82 22.09
N LYS A 258 -13.24 -12.92 23.08
CA LYS A 258 -14.25 -12.91 24.14
C LYS A 258 -14.62 -11.49 24.54
N ALA A 259 -15.91 -11.18 24.45
CA ALA A 259 -16.48 -9.97 25.01
C ALA A 259 -16.51 -10.03 26.54
N ILE A 260 -16.04 -8.97 27.19
CA ILE A 260 -16.08 -8.77 28.64
C ILE A 260 -16.61 -7.37 28.95
N LEU A 261 -17.19 -7.22 30.14
CA LEU A 261 -17.51 -5.92 30.69
C LEU A 261 -16.24 -5.27 31.25
N ASP A 262 -16.19 -3.95 31.20
CA ASP A 262 -15.19 -3.15 31.89
C ASP A 262 -15.33 -3.36 33.40
N PRO A 263 -14.37 -4.06 34.06
CA PRO A 263 -14.45 -4.35 35.48
C PRO A 263 -14.28 -3.09 36.34
N ASN A 264 -13.75 -2.00 35.76
CA ASN A 264 -13.51 -0.74 36.43
C ASN A 264 -14.69 0.24 36.25
N ASN A 265 -15.72 -0.13 35.48
CA ASN A 265 -16.93 0.65 35.31
C ASN A 265 -18.19 -0.19 35.63
N PRO A 266 -18.81 -0.02 36.80
CA PRO A 266 -20.02 -0.77 37.15
C PRO A 266 -21.27 -0.31 36.39
N GLN A 267 -21.22 0.85 35.70
CA GLN A 267 -22.37 1.38 34.97
C GLN A 267 -22.61 0.55 33.71
N THR A 268 -23.78 -0.07 33.64
CA THR A 268 -24.18 -0.94 32.53
C THR A 268 -25.63 -0.69 32.13
N VAL A 269 -25.96 -1.07 30.90
CA VAL A 269 -27.33 -1.10 30.38
C VAL A 269 -27.59 -2.46 29.74
N GLU A 270 -28.80 -2.99 29.92
CA GLU A 270 -29.27 -4.17 29.19
C GLU A 270 -30.02 -3.70 27.94
N LYS A 271 -29.43 -3.91 26.75
CA LYS A 271 -30.03 -3.47 25.47
C LYS A 271 -31.00 -4.48 24.88
N ALA A 272 -30.80 -5.76 25.19
CA ALA A 272 -31.66 -6.88 24.83
C ALA A 272 -31.52 -7.95 25.91
N PRO A 273 -32.46 -8.92 26.04
CA PRO A 273 -32.37 -9.96 27.07
C PRO A 273 -31.02 -10.67 27.06
N GLY A 274 -30.25 -10.50 28.15
CA GLY A 274 -28.90 -11.07 28.31
C GLY A 274 -27.76 -10.29 27.64
N LEU A 275 -28.05 -9.20 26.92
CA LEU A 275 -27.05 -8.30 26.32
C LEU A 275 -26.79 -7.10 27.24
N ILE A 276 -25.90 -7.31 28.21
CA ILE A 276 -25.40 -6.27 29.11
C ILE A 276 -24.15 -5.63 28.48
N ILE A 277 -24.06 -4.30 28.48
CA ILE A 277 -22.92 -3.52 27.99
C ILE A 277 -22.59 -2.38 28.95
N ASN A 278 -21.35 -1.89 28.99
CA ASN A 278 -20.98 -0.75 29.83
C ASN A 278 -21.41 0.56 29.20
N THR A 279 -21.71 1.55 30.05
CA THR A 279 -22.08 2.91 29.62
C THR A 279 -21.32 3.97 30.39
N PHE A 280 -21.08 5.12 29.77
CA PHE A 280 -20.62 6.32 30.45
C PHE A 280 -21.06 7.58 29.72
N THR A 281 -21.03 8.70 30.43
CA THR A 281 -21.36 10.03 29.88
C THR A 281 -20.11 10.90 29.85
N VAL A 282 -19.94 11.60 28.74
CA VAL A 282 -18.96 12.66 28.56
C VAL A 282 -19.69 14.00 28.65
N ASN A 283 -19.27 14.86 29.57
CA ASN A 283 -20.03 16.06 29.94
C ASN A 283 -19.63 17.31 29.13
N HIS A 284 -18.40 17.41 28.64
CA HIS A 284 -17.93 18.51 27.81
C HIS A 284 -17.45 18.01 26.43
N GLU A 285 -17.40 18.93 25.47
CA GLU A 285 -16.89 18.62 24.14
C GLU A 285 -15.40 18.29 24.19
N TRP A 286 -15.03 17.16 23.58
CA TRP A 286 -13.65 16.68 23.45
C TRP A 286 -12.95 16.41 24.79
N ASP A 287 -13.70 15.93 25.77
CA ASP A 287 -13.16 15.48 27.05
C ASP A 287 -12.35 14.17 26.87
N LYS A 288 -11.24 14.07 27.60
CA LYS A 288 -10.41 12.86 27.60
C LYS A 288 -11.00 11.79 28.52
N LYS A 289 -11.16 10.58 28.00
CA LYS A 289 -11.54 9.38 28.74
C LYS A 289 -10.44 8.34 28.65
N THR A 290 -9.94 7.91 29.81
CA THR A 290 -9.02 6.77 29.91
C THR A 290 -9.77 5.53 30.39
N PHE A 291 -9.61 4.46 29.63
CA PHE A 291 -10.00 3.10 29.98
C PHE A 291 -8.75 2.35 30.43
N ALA A 292 -8.89 1.49 31.42
CA ALA A 292 -7.81 0.68 31.94
C ALA A 292 -8.28 -0.75 32.19
N TYR A 293 -7.42 -1.71 31.92
CA TYR A 293 -7.66 -3.11 32.22
C TYR A 293 -6.37 -3.79 32.69
N SER A 294 -6.46 -4.60 33.74
CA SER A 294 -5.29 -5.25 34.33
C SER A 294 -5.38 -6.77 34.16
N THR A 295 -4.27 -7.33 33.71
CA THR A 295 -4.14 -8.75 33.35
C THR A 295 -2.85 -9.30 33.89
N PHE A 296 -2.66 -10.60 33.74
CA PHE A 296 -1.35 -11.18 33.91
C PHE A 296 -0.38 -10.63 32.86
N PRO A 297 0.92 -10.48 33.22
CA PRO A 297 1.93 -10.09 32.26
C PRO A 297 2.03 -11.11 31.12
N THR A 298 2.35 -10.64 29.90
CA THR A 298 2.68 -11.56 28.80
C THR A 298 4.04 -12.19 29.09
N ASP A 299 4.12 -13.52 28.97
CA ASP A 299 5.37 -14.23 29.22
C ASP A 299 6.46 -13.78 28.22
N PRO A 300 7.71 -13.54 28.68
CA PRO A 300 8.81 -13.12 27.81
C PRO A 300 9.07 -14.03 26.60
N LEU A 301 8.71 -15.33 26.67
CA LEU A 301 8.83 -16.23 25.53
C LEU A 301 8.02 -15.78 24.31
N PHE A 302 6.77 -15.34 24.53
CA PHE A 302 5.91 -14.87 23.42
C PHE A 302 6.46 -13.59 22.80
N ILE A 303 6.95 -12.66 23.62
CA ILE A 303 7.59 -11.43 23.18
C ILE A 303 8.84 -11.76 22.34
N GLY A 304 9.63 -12.75 22.78
CA GLY A 304 10.79 -13.22 22.02
C GLY A 304 10.42 -13.84 20.66
N PHE A 305 9.27 -14.53 20.55
CA PHE A 305 8.80 -15.03 19.26
C PHE A 305 8.36 -13.90 18.33
N GLU A 306 7.62 -12.91 18.84
CA GLU A 306 7.23 -11.71 18.10
C GLU A 306 8.46 -10.97 17.54
N GLN A 307 9.47 -10.72 18.39
CA GLN A 307 10.73 -10.11 18.01
C GLN A 307 11.48 -10.90 16.94
N LYS A 308 11.60 -12.23 17.13
CA LYS A 308 12.30 -13.09 16.19
C LYS A 308 11.60 -13.18 14.83
N ILE A 309 10.27 -13.15 14.79
CA ILE A 309 9.52 -13.04 13.54
C ILE A 309 9.89 -11.74 12.82
N THR A 310 9.89 -10.61 13.53
CA THR A 310 10.26 -9.31 12.98
C THR A 310 11.71 -9.28 12.47
N GLU A 311 12.66 -9.84 13.22
CA GLU A 311 14.08 -9.93 12.83
C GLU A 311 14.28 -10.77 11.57
N ILE A 312 13.74 -12.00 11.54
CA ILE A 312 13.83 -12.89 10.38
C ILE A 312 13.25 -12.19 9.14
N ARG A 313 12.13 -11.49 9.32
CA ARG A 313 11.46 -10.77 8.23
C ARG A 313 12.27 -9.58 7.75
N LEU A 314 12.79 -8.75 8.65
CA LEU A 314 13.62 -7.59 8.30
C LEU A 314 14.91 -8.01 7.60
N ALA A 315 15.55 -9.08 8.06
CA ALA A 315 16.73 -9.64 7.41
C ALA A 315 16.42 -10.15 6.00
N ALA A 316 15.31 -10.86 5.80
CA ALA A 316 14.86 -11.29 4.48
C ALA A 316 14.63 -10.10 3.54
N LEU A 317 13.95 -9.05 4.01
CA LEU A 317 13.69 -7.84 3.23
C LEU A 317 14.97 -7.07 2.89
N THR A 318 15.88 -6.91 3.85
CA THR A 318 17.13 -6.14 3.67
C THR A 318 18.07 -6.81 2.67
N ASN A 319 18.15 -8.15 2.68
CA ASN A 319 18.98 -8.91 1.74
C ASN A 319 18.46 -8.86 0.31
N LEU A 320 17.13 -8.85 0.13
CA LEU A 320 16.50 -8.78 -1.19
C LEU A 320 16.36 -7.33 -1.71
N TYR A 321 16.19 -6.36 -0.81
CA TYR A 321 15.86 -4.97 -1.11
C TYR A 321 16.57 -4.00 -0.13
N PRO A 322 17.86 -3.70 -0.34
CA PRO A 322 18.69 -2.94 0.60
C PRO A 322 18.31 -1.46 0.77
N VAL A 323 17.34 -0.95 0.00
CA VAL A 323 16.84 0.43 0.08
C VAL A 323 15.31 0.45 0.22
N PRO A 324 14.77 0.46 1.45
CA PRO A 324 13.33 0.55 1.69
C PRO A 324 12.71 1.75 0.95
N GLY A 325 11.60 1.53 0.24
CA GLY A 325 10.82 2.60 -0.41
C GLY A 325 11.22 2.98 -1.84
N LYS A 326 12.20 2.32 -2.48
CA LYS A 326 12.62 2.68 -3.85
C LYS A 326 12.04 1.81 -4.98
N TYR A 327 11.45 0.65 -4.65
CA TYR A 327 11.41 -0.45 -5.61
C TYR A 327 10.12 -0.65 -6.40
N PHE A 328 9.05 0.13 -6.17
CA PHE A 328 7.83 -0.01 -6.99
C PHE A 328 7.13 1.30 -7.34
N VAL A 329 7.87 2.42 -7.39
CA VAL A 329 7.59 3.34 -8.49
C VAL A 329 7.95 2.53 -9.74
N ASN A 330 6.95 2.14 -10.55
CA ASN A 330 7.19 1.41 -11.81
C ASN A 330 8.44 2.02 -12.47
N PRO A 331 9.47 1.25 -12.88
CA PRO A 331 10.68 1.81 -13.47
C PRO A 331 10.44 2.74 -14.66
N ALA A 332 9.25 2.66 -15.30
CA ALA A 332 8.78 3.57 -16.34
C ALA A 332 8.19 4.89 -15.81
N VAL A 333 7.72 4.95 -14.56
CA VAL A 333 7.24 6.16 -13.89
C VAL A 333 8.47 6.96 -13.46
N THR A 334 8.74 8.03 -14.22
CA THR A 334 9.83 8.96 -13.92
C THR A 334 9.52 9.71 -12.62
N ALA A 335 10.56 10.19 -11.90
CA ALA A 335 10.39 10.87 -10.60
C ALA A 335 9.56 12.18 -10.66
N LYS A 336 9.12 12.61 -11.85
CA LYS A 336 8.19 13.72 -12.08
C LYS A 336 6.75 13.38 -11.64
N TYR A 337 6.38 12.10 -11.67
CA TYR A 337 5.02 11.65 -11.36
C TYR A 337 4.95 10.93 -10.03
N THR A 338 5.85 11.22 -9.10
CA THR A 338 5.85 10.64 -7.76
C THR A 338 5.76 11.71 -6.71
N THR A 339 5.02 11.46 -5.63
CA THR A 339 5.00 12.34 -4.45
C THR A 339 5.32 11.55 -3.20
N ASN A 340 5.70 12.26 -2.14
CA ASN A 340 5.79 11.68 -0.82
C ASN A 340 4.38 11.36 -0.30
N ILE A 341 4.17 10.12 0.08
CA ILE A 341 3.02 9.67 0.84
C ILE A 341 3.46 9.28 2.24
N SER A 342 2.65 9.66 3.23
CA SER A 342 2.81 9.23 4.62
C SER A 342 1.64 8.36 5.03
N PHE A 343 1.96 7.17 5.54
CA PHE A 343 1.01 6.28 6.18
C PHE A 343 1.18 6.35 7.70
N THR A 344 0.06 6.42 8.40
CA THR A 344 0.00 6.42 9.87
C THR A 344 -1.00 5.36 10.30
N TYR A 345 -0.58 4.41 11.12
CA TYR A 345 -1.46 3.35 11.61
C TYR A 345 -1.27 3.15 13.11
N TYR A 346 -2.37 3.19 13.86
CA TYR A 346 -2.34 2.95 15.30
C TYR A 346 -2.62 1.48 15.59
N ASN A 347 -1.58 0.77 16.03
CA ASN A 347 -1.72 -0.54 16.63
C ASN A 347 -0.52 -0.82 17.55
N PRO A 348 -0.62 -0.46 18.84
CA PRO A 348 0.48 -0.59 19.79
C PRO A 348 0.93 -2.04 20.05
N ASN A 349 0.12 -3.03 19.65
CA ASN A 349 0.36 -4.44 19.95
C ASN A 349 0.70 -5.28 18.71
N ALA A 350 0.67 -4.68 17.51
CA ALA A 350 1.25 -5.34 16.34
C ALA A 350 2.75 -5.51 16.57
N TYR A 351 3.33 -6.57 16.03
CA TYR A 351 4.78 -6.73 15.98
C TYR A 351 5.33 -6.36 14.60
N ALA A 352 4.46 -6.25 13.59
CA ALA A 352 4.81 -5.72 12.28
C ALA A 352 3.58 -5.19 11.53
N VAL A 353 3.76 -4.07 10.81
CA VAL A 353 2.72 -3.46 9.98
C VAL A 353 3.30 -3.06 8.62
N TRP A 354 2.55 -3.32 7.56
CA TRP A 354 2.89 -2.91 6.20
C TRP A 354 1.76 -2.16 5.53
N ALA A 355 2.10 -1.13 4.76
CA ALA A 355 1.16 -0.51 3.82
C ALA A 355 1.07 -1.37 2.55
N VAL A 356 -0.15 -1.71 2.15
CA VAL A 356 -0.46 -2.52 0.98
C VAL A 356 -1.60 -1.88 0.19
N GLY A 357 -1.57 -2.00 -1.14
CA GLY A 357 -2.56 -1.33 -2.00
C GLY A 357 -2.31 -1.53 -3.49
N THR A 358 -3.01 -0.75 -4.31
CA THR A 358 -2.85 -0.79 -5.78
C THR A 358 -1.43 -0.45 -6.23
N PHE A 359 -0.70 0.38 -5.48
CA PHE A 359 0.70 0.75 -5.70
C PHE A 359 1.70 -0.39 -5.46
N ASN A 360 1.30 -1.49 -4.81
CA ASN A 360 2.18 -2.63 -4.55
C ASN A 360 1.46 -3.98 -4.61
N GLN A 361 0.49 -4.13 -5.54
CA GLN A 361 -0.22 -5.40 -5.77
C GLN A 361 -0.83 -6.01 -4.50
N TRP A 362 -1.29 -5.16 -3.57
CA TRP A 362 -1.86 -5.58 -2.29
C TRP A 362 -0.94 -6.47 -1.44
N GLY A 363 0.37 -6.41 -1.66
CA GLY A 363 1.31 -7.31 -0.98
C GLY A 363 1.21 -8.76 -1.44
N LYS A 364 0.70 -9.04 -2.65
CA LYS A 364 0.49 -10.43 -3.10
C LYS A 364 1.32 -10.76 -4.32
N GLU A 365 1.68 -12.04 -4.43
CA GLU A 365 2.25 -12.63 -5.64
C GLU A 365 1.51 -13.91 -6.02
N LYS A 366 1.55 -14.28 -7.30
CA LYS A 366 1.01 -15.56 -7.75
C LYS A 366 2.11 -16.61 -7.71
N ASN A 367 1.87 -17.69 -6.99
CA ASN A 367 2.78 -18.84 -7.00
C ASN A 367 2.71 -19.61 -8.33
N ALA A 368 3.52 -20.67 -8.46
CA ALA A 368 3.59 -21.49 -9.68
C ALA A 368 2.24 -22.11 -10.09
N ALA A 369 1.28 -22.24 -9.17
CA ALA A 369 -0.08 -22.71 -9.42
C ALA A 369 -1.08 -21.57 -9.74
N GLY A 370 -0.62 -20.32 -9.80
CA GLY A 370 -1.44 -19.14 -10.08
C GLY A 370 -2.25 -18.63 -8.89
N ILE A 371 -2.04 -19.18 -7.69
CA ILE A 371 -2.73 -18.80 -6.46
C ILE A 371 -2.04 -17.57 -5.86
N GLU A 372 -2.82 -16.56 -5.49
CA GLU A 372 -2.30 -15.37 -4.81
C GLU A 372 -1.93 -15.68 -3.36
N GLU A 373 -0.70 -15.38 -2.99
CA GLU A 373 -0.18 -15.49 -1.63
C GLU A 373 0.50 -14.20 -1.18
N ILE A 374 0.45 -13.96 0.12
CA ILE A 374 1.04 -12.80 0.79
C ILE A 374 2.57 -12.90 0.60
N SER A 375 3.16 -11.94 -0.11
CA SER A 375 4.58 -11.96 -0.50
C SER A 375 5.35 -10.72 -0.02
N PRO A 376 6.44 -10.91 0.74
CA PRO A 376 7.26 -9.82 1.27
C PRO A 376 7.93 -8.96 0.19
N LYS A 377 8.00 -9.46 -1.05
CA LYS A 377 8.43 -8.69 -2.22
C LYS A 377 7.64 -7.40 -2.44
N TYR A 378 6.39 -7.37 -1.99
CA TYR A 378 5.43 -6.34 -2.33
C TYR A 378 4.98 -5.50 -1.14
N TYR A 379 5.60 -5.63 0.03
CA TYR A 379 5.20 -4.83 1.20
C TYR A 379 5.96 -3.53 1.30
N TRP A 380 5.30 -2.52 1.85
CA TRP A 380 5.95 -1.31 2.33
C TRP A 380 5.95 -1.30 3.87
N PRO A 381 7.07 -1.67 4.53
CA PRO A 381 7.11 -1.79 5.98
C PRO A 381 6.99 -0.43 6.65
N LEU A 382 6.10 -0.33 7.64
CA LEU A 382 6.07 0.82 8.53
C LEU A 382 7.19 0.69 9.56
N GLN A 383 7.72 1.83 9.98
CA GLN A 383 8.64 1.94 11.10
C GLN A 383 7.93 1.52 12.38
N GLU A 384 8.70 0.92 13.30
CA GLU A 384 8.24 0.51 14.63
C GLU A 384 7.40 1.61 15.29
N PRO A 385 6.37 1.23 16.06
CA PRO A 385 5.45 2.19 16.61
C PRO A 385 6.18 3.08 17.61
N ASN A 386 5.87 4.37 17.59
CA ASN A 386 6.36 5.28 18.60
C ASN A 386 5.79 4.93 20.01
N ALA A 387 6.18 5.69 21.03
CA ALA A 387 5.70 5.48 22.40
C ALA A 387 4.16 5.53 22.55
N ASP A 388 3.47 6.14 21.59
CA ASP A 388 2.02 6.23 21.52
C ASP A 388 1.37 5.10 20.71
N GLY A 389 2.13 4.09 20.26
CA GLY A 389 1.59 2.95 19.50
C GLY A 389 1.34 3.22 18.02
N VAL A 390 1.91 4.31 17.49
CA VAL A 390 1.67 4.77 16.12
C VAL A 390 2.82 4.35 15.21
N TRP A 391 2.49 3.48 14.25
CA TRP A 391 3.36 3.09 13.14
C TRP A 391 3.34 4.17 12.06
N THR A 392 4.50 4.45 11.48
CA THR A 392 4.61 5.45 10.40
C THR A 392 5.47 4.97 9.25
N LEU A 393 5.13 5.40 8.04
CA LEU A 393 5.97 5.24 6.86
C LEU A 393 5.85 6.50 6.02
N THR A 394 6.96 7.08 5.60
CA THR A 394 6.99 8.06 4.52
C THR A 394 7.77 7.46 3.36
N THR A 395 7.14 7.40 2.19
CA THR A 395 7.72 6.84 0.96
C THR A 395 7.15 7.55 -0.26
N THR A 396 7.52 7.14 -1.47
CA THR A 396 7.09 7.78 -2.72
C THR A 396 6.16 6.88 -3.53
N ALA A 397 5.01 7.39 -3.93
CA ALA A 397 4.02 6.72 -4.79
C ALA A 397 3.71 7.56 -6.04
N ASP A 398 3.22 6.94 -7.11
CA ASP A 398 2.87 7.61 -8.38
C ASP A 398 1.61 8.47 -8.25
N LEU A 399 1.56 9.64 -8.91
CA LEU A 399 0.47 10.64 -8.89
C LEU A 399 -0.84 10.06 -9.42
N ASN A 400 -1.56 9.34 -8.56
CA ASN A 400 -2.81 8.68 -8.92
C ASN A 400 -3.75 8.53 -7.71
N VAL A 401 -4.90 7.92 -7.96
CA VAL A 401 -5.79 7.43 -6.91
C VAL A 401 -5.43 5.98 -6.61
N HIS A 402 -5.16 5.69 -5.34
CA HIS A 402 -4.79 4.35 -4.92
C HIS A 402 -5.72 3.83 -3.84
N ASP A 403 -6.11 2.57 -3.97
CA ASP A 403 -6.73 1.84 -2.88
C ASP A 403 -5.67 1.23 -1.98
N TYR A 404 -5.86 1.32 -0.66
CA TYR A 404 -4.90 0.78 0.31
C TYR A 404 -5.54 0.17 1.56
N ALA A 405 -4.74 -0.61 2.27
CA ALA A 405 -4.98 -1.17 3.59
C ALA A 405 -3.64 -1.34 4.34
N PHE A 406 -3.72 -1.79 5.59
CA PHE A 406 -2.57 -2.22 6.37
C PHE A 406 -2.59 -3.74 6.50
N LEU A 407 -1.50 -4.40 6.13
CA LEU A 407 -1.30 -5.80 6.50
C LEU A 407 -0.71 -5.80 7.91
N VAL A 408 -1.38 -6.43 8.87
CA VAL A 408 -0.97 -6.42 10.29
C VAL A 408 -0.60 -7.83 10.71
N ASP A 409 0.61 -7.98 11.24
CA ASP A 409 1.21 -9.25 11.68
C ASP A 409 1.26 -10.33 10.56
N GLU A 410 0.92 -9.93 9.32
CA GLU A 410 0.65 -10.73 8.11
C GLU A 410 -0.45 -11.77 8.27
N ASP A 411 -1.32 -11.55 9.24
CA ASP A 411 -2.44 -12.43 9.53
C ASP A 411 -3.69 -11.90 8.82
N HIS A 412 -3.84 -10.57 8.73
CA HIS A 412 -5.06 -9.95 8.25
C HIS A 412 -4.81 -8.56 7.67
N TYR A 413 -5.71 -8.16 6.76
CA TYR A 413 -5.78 -6.80 6.23
C TYR A 413 -6.68 -5.96 7.12
N GLU A 414 -6.13 -4.88 7.65
CA GLU A 414 -6.82 -3.86 8.41
C GLU A 414 -7.07 -2.63 7.56
N LYS A 415 -8.28 -2.07 7.67
CA LYS A 415 -8.58 -0.79 7.05
C LYS A 415 -7.98 0.31 7.91
N ASP A 416 -7.58 1.40 7.27
CA ASP A 416 -7.18 2.60 8.00
C ASP A 416 -8.33 3.04 8.95
N PRO A 417 -8.10 3.26 10.24
CA PRO A 417 -9.17 3.58 11.20
C PRO A 417 -9.55 5.08 11.22
N ILE A 418 -8.74 5.96 10.64
CA ILE A 418 -8.88 7.43 10.74
C ILE A 418 -9.83 7.99 9.66
N ILE A 419 -9.92 7.35 8.48
CA ILE A 419 -10.72 7.87 7.34
C ILE A 419 -12.02 7.06 7.13
N ASN A 420 -13.11 7.42 7.80
CA ASN A 420 -14.36 6.63 7.80
C ASN A 420 -15.07 6.63 6.41
N GLN A 421 -15.33 5.45 5.81
CA GLN A 421 -16.57 5.01 5.08
C GLN A 421 -16.37 3.88 4.04
N GLY A 422 -17.04 2.74 4.26
CA GLY A 422 -17.77 1.95 3.23
C GLY A 422 -17.05 1.03 2.23
N VAL A 423 -15.92 1.42 1.63
CA VAL A 423 -15.27 0.71 0.49
C VAL A 423 -13.75 0.61 0.77
N PHE A 424 -13.00 -0.28 0.09
CA PHE A 424 -11.53 -0.13 0.03
C PHE A 424 -11.22 1.31 -0.41
N LYS A 425 -10.27 1.95 0.28
CA LYS A 425 -10.22 3.42 0.33
C LYS A 425 -9.32 4.02 -0.73
N LYS A 426 -9.90 4.88 -1.56
CA LYS A 426 -9.20 5.77 -2.49
C LYS A 426 -8.50 6.91 -1.74
N PHE A 427 -7.18 6.96 -1.76
CA PHE A 427 -6.44 8.18 -1.42
C PHE A 427 -5.97 8.88 -2.70
N THR A 428 -5.89 10.22 -2.66
CA THR A 428 -5.23 11.03 -3.68
C THR A 428 -3.85 11.43 -3.17
N ASN A 429 -2.89 11.52 -4.07
CA ASN A 429 -1.51 11.94 -3.80
C ASN A 429 -1.33 13.37 -3.23
N THR A 430 -2.43 14.05 -2.90
CA THR A 430 -2.51 15.35 -2.23
C THR A 430 -2.88 15.26 -0.75
N GLN A 431 -3.36 14.10 -0.27
CA GLN A 431 -3.77 13.96 1.13
C GLN A 431 -2.59 13.54 2.00
N GLN A 432 -2.00 14.52 2.69
CA GLN A 432 -1.41 14.27 3.99
C GLN A 432 -2.53 13.73 4.89
N ILE A 433 -2.48 12.46 5.27
CA ILE A 433 -3.27 11.94 6.39
C ILE A 433 -2.57 12.43 7.67
N LEU A 434 -2.66 13.75 7.89
CA LEU A 434 -2.30 14.41 9.12
C LEU A 434 -3.58 14.71 9.90
N SER A 435 -3.70 14.10 11.07
CA SER A 435 -4.30 14.80 12.19
C SER A 435 -3.42 16.03 12.51
N TYR A 436 -3.85 17.21 12.05
CA TYR A 436 -3.24 18.56 12.11
C TYR A 436 -2.47 18.95 13.41
N PRO A 437 -1.64 20.03 13.41
CA PRO A 437 -1.19 20.90 12.31
C PRO A 437 0.35 21.15 12.22
N LYS A 438 0.79 21.67 11.06
CA LYS A 438 2.05 22.40 10.76
C LYS A 438 3.35 21.59 10.51
N SER A 439 3.52 21.15 9.27
CA SER A 439 4.53 21.68 8.34
C SER A 439 4.45 20.90 7.02
N VAL A 440 3.83 21.52 6.01
CA VAL A 440 3.72 20.98 4.66
C VAL A 440 4.93 21.47 3.86
N ILE A 441 5.70 20.54 3.29
CA ILE A 441 6.49 20.81 2.09
C ILE A 441 5.94 19.82 1.05
N GLY A 442 5.14 20.32 0.12
CA GLY A 442 4.47 19.49 -0.90
C GLY A 442 3.47 20.29 -1.74
N PHE A 443 4.00 20.91 -2.80
CA PHE A 443 3.33 21.47 -3.99
C PHE A 443 2.12 22.41 -3.76
N ASP A 444 2.38 23.73 -3.76
CA ASP A 444 1.36 24.78 -3.87
C ASP A 444 0.69 24.86 -5.28
N ASP A 445 0.95 23.92 -6.19
CA ASP A 445 0.62 24.01 -7.63
C ASP A 445 -0.25 22.85 -8.18
N LEU A 446 -1.02 22.15 -7.33
CA LEU A 446 -1.97 21.11 -7.75
C LEU A 446 -3.41 21.65 -7.81
N TYR A 447 -4.03 21.55 -8.99
CA TYR A 447 -5.37 22.04 -9.27
C TYR A 447 -6.31 20.87 -9.55
N LEU A 448 -7.47 20.88 -8.92
CA LEU A 448 -8.55 19.95 -9.25
C LEU A 448 -9.27 20.44 -10.49
N VAL A 449 -9.34 19.60 -11.52
CA VAL A 449 -10.00 19.89 -12.79
C VAL A 449 -11.17 18.94 -12.98
N ASP A 450 -12.34 19.50 -13.23
CA ASP A 450 -13.53 18.74 -13.61
C ASP A 450 -13.53 18.48 -15.12
N PHE A 451 -13.39 17.21 -15.49
CA PHE A 451 -13.54 16.75 -16.86
C PHE A 451 -14.98 16.30 -17.09
N THR A 452 -15.54 16.73 -18.22
CA THR A 452 -16.87 16.32 -18.69
C THR A 452 -16.75 15.83 -20.13
N PHE A 453 -17.49 14.77 -20.47
CA PHE A 453 -17.49 14.18 -21.80
C PHE A 453 -18.85 13.54 -22.10
N PHE A 454 -19.48 13.92 -23.21
CA PHE A 454 -20.79 13.38 -23.56
C PHE A 454 -20.68 12.16 -24.49
N ARG A 455 -21.22 11.02 -24.04
CA ARG A 455 -21.32 9.77 -24.80
C ARG A 455 -22.48 8.88 -24.30
N LYS A 456 -23.67 9.05 -24.88
CA LYS A 456 -24.91 8.36 -24.48
C LYS A 456 -24.85 6.83 -24.49
N ASN A 457 -24.16 6.22 -25.46
CA ASN A 457 -24.11 4.76 -25.61
C ASN A 457 -22.76 4.16 -25.18
N ALA A 458 -21.95 4.89 -24.42
CA ALA A 458 -20.73 4.31 -23.85
C ALA A 458 -21.09 3.35 -22.71
N THR A 459 -20.39 2.23 -22.62
CA THR A 459 -20.42 1.35 -21.44
C THR A 459 -19.35 1.75 -20.43
N THR A 460 -18.22 2.29 -20.93
CA THR A 460 -17.14 2.84 -20.12
C THR A 460 -16.53 4.04 -20.83
N VAL A 461 -16.15 5.05 -20.05
CA VAL A 461 -15.31 6.16 -20.53
C VAL A 461 -14.15 6.34 -19.57
N TRP A 462 -12.96 6.39 -20.15
CA TRP A 462 -11.71 6.60 -19.42
C TRP A 462 -11.03 7.88 -19.87
N ILE A 463 -10.37 8.58 -18.96
CA ILE A 463 -9.47 9.68 -19.30
C ILE A 463 -8.03 9.18 -19.24
N VAL A 464 -7.28 9.45 -20.31
CA VAL A 464 -5.85 9.14 -20.42
C VAL A 464 -5.09 10.37 -20.94
N GLY A 465 -3.90 10.61 -20.44
CA GLY A 465 -3.10 11.79 -20.80
C GLY A 465 -1.70 11.71 -20.25
N ASP A 466 -0.95 12.81 -20.38
CA ASP A 466 0.41 12.90 -19.85
C ASP A 466 0.50 12.69 -18.33
N PHE A 467 -0.59 12.98 -17.60
CA PHE A 467 -0.70 12.85 -16.15
C PHE A 467 -0.97 11.41 -15.67
N ASN A 468 -1.30 10.47 -16.56
CA ASN A 468 -1.43 9.05 -16.23
C ASN A 468 -0.78 8.16 -17.29
N TYR A 469 0.29 8.66 -17.91
CA TYR A 469 1.13 7.89 -18.82
C TYR A 469 0.38 7.31 -20.02
N TRP A 470 -0.63 8.04 -20.51
CA TRP A 470 -1.45 7.62 -21.65
C TRP A 470 -2.00 6.20 -21.47
N GLY A 471 -2.52 5.83 -20.30
CA GLY A 471 -3.09 4.50 -20.11
C GLY A 471 -2.06 3.37 -19.98
N GLY A 472 -0.77 3.69 -19.81
CA GLY A 472 0.29 2.69 -19.72
C GLY A 472 0.62 2.02 -21.07
N THR A 473 0.17 2.58 -22.20
CA THR A 473 0.42 2.01 -23.52
C THR A 473 1.87 2.21 -23.94
N ALA A 474 2.67 1.13 -23.94
CA ALA A 474 3.90 1.08 -24.71
C ALA A 474 3.57 0.94 -26.21
N LEU A 475 4.37 1.58 -27.07
CA LEU A 475 4.21 1.85 -28.51
C LEU A 475 3.84 0.69 -29.46
N THR A 476 3.54 -0.52 -28.97
CA THR A 476 3.26 -1.69 -29.81
C THR A 476 1.94 -2.41 -29.50
N VAL A 477 1.27 -2.11 -28.39
CA VAL A 477 -0.05 -2.68 -28.08
C VAL A 477 -0.92 -1.59 -27.47
N LYS A 478 -2.00 -1.17 -28.15
CA LYS A 478 -3.03 -0.24 -27.61
C LYS A 478 -3.86 -0.92 -26.51
N LYS A 479 -3.22 -1.63 -25.57
CA LYS A 479 -3.85 -2.23 -24.41
C LYS A 479 -3.59 -1.30 -23.22
N ILE A 480 -4.66 -0.75 -22.68
CA ILE A 480 -4.61 0.10 -21.50
C ILE A 480 -4.41 -0.80 -20.27
N LEU A 481 -3.47 -0.42 -19.40
CA LEU A 481 -3.16 -1.17 -18.18
C LEU A 481 -4.13 -0.78 -17.05
N PRO A 482 -4.68 -1.75 -16.29
CA PRO A 482 -5.46 -1.46 -15.08
C PRO A 482 -4.70 -0.49 -14.16
N GLY A 483 -5.38 0.57 -13.72
CA GLY A 483 -4.81 1.60 -12.85
C GLY A 483 -4.12 2.78 -13.55
N TYR A 484 -3.92 2.75 -14.87
CA TYR A 484 -3.29 3.86 -15.63
C TYR A 484 -4.29 4.77 -16.35
N TYR A 485 -5.57 4.66 -16.02
CA TYR A 485 -6.64 5.46 -16.59
C TYR A 485 -7.58 5.91 -15.47
N ILE A 486 -8.30 7.00 -15.71
CA ILE A 486 -9.29 7.53 -14.76
C ILE A 486 -10.67 7.17 -15.27
N ASP A 487 -11.41 6.35 -14.52
CA ASP A 487 -12.81 6.03 -14.81
C ASP A 487 -13.68 7.28 -14.65
N MET A 488 -14.38 7.63 -15.72
CA MET A 488 -15.45 8.62 -15.65
C MET A 488 -16.76 7.97 -15.17
N GLN A 489 -17.60 8.75 -14.51
CA GLN A 489 -18.87 8.32 -13.95
C GLN A 489 -20.04 8.93 -14.74
N ASP A 490 -21.03 8.10 -15.04
CA ASP A 490 -22.33 8.47 -15.62
C ASP A 490 -23.42 7.72 -14.80
N PRO A 491 -23.72 8.19 -13.56
CA PRO A 491 -24.57 7.47 -12.63
C PRO A 491 -26.05 7.49 -12.99
N ASP A 492 -26.50 8.47 -13.77
CA ASP A 492 -27.88 8.61 -14.25
C ASP A 492 -28.09 8.06 -15.67
N HIS A 493 -27.02 7.56 -16.30
CA HIS A 493 -27.02 6.95 -17.63
C HIS A 493 -27.59 7.90 -18.71
N ASP A 494 -27.37 9.20 -18.54
CA ASP A 494 -27.84 10.22 -19.47
C ASP A 494 -26.82 10.49 -20.60
N GLY A 495 -25.62 9.94 -20.46
CA GLY A 495 -24.49 10.08 -21.36
C GLY A 495 -23.50 11.16 -20.96
N GLU A 496 -23.70 11.91 -19.89
CA GLU A 496 -22.74 12.89 -19.38
C GLU A 496 -21.74 12.23 -18.42
N TRP A 497 -20.60 11.84 -18.98
CA TRP A 497 -19.51 11.26 -18.21
C TRP A 497 -18.74 12.37 -17.51
N THR A 498 -18.44 12.19 -16.23
CA THR A 498 -17.70 13.15 -15.41
C THR A 498 -16.55 12.50 -14.63
N ALA A 499 -15.44 13.22 -14.47
CA ALA A 499 -14.36 12.83 -13.58
C ALA A 499 -13.62 14.05 -13.05
N GLN A 500 -13.14 13.98 -11.81
CA GLN A 500 -12.27 15.01 -11.24
C GLN A 500 -10.83 14.52 -11.28
N VAL A 501 -9.93 15.32 -11.84
CA VAL A 501 -8.52 14.97 -12.03
C VAL A 501 -7.64 16.06 -11.45
N TYR A 502 -6.68 15.66 -10.63
CA TYR A 502 -5.67 16.57 -10.12
C TYR A 502 -4.56 16.76 -11.16
N LEU A 503 -4.33 18.00 -11.58
CA LEU A 503 -3.30 18.37 -12.53
C LEU A 503 -2.35 19.39 -11.93
N THR A 504 -1.07 19.31 -12.31
CA THR A 504 -0.08 20.34 -11.96
C THR A 504 -0.34 21.62 -12.75
N LYS A 505 0.16 22.77 -12.25
CA LYS A 505 0.22 24.00 -13.05
C LYS A 505 0.94 23.74 -14.38
N GLY A 506 0.37 24.25 -15.47
CA GLY A 506 0.96 24.14 -16.80
C GLY A 506 0.07 23.43 -17.82
N LYS A 507 0.72 22.97 -18.89
CA LYS A 507 0.07 22.41 -20.08
C LYS A 507 -0.08 20.89 -19.93
N HIS A 508 -1.29 20.38 -20.14
CA HIS A 508 -1.60 18.96 -20.07
C HIS A 508 -2.31 18.47 -21.35
N LEU A 509 -1.84 17.36 -21.91
CA LEU A 509 -2.41 16.69 -23.06
C LEU A 509 -3.17 15.42 -22.64
N PHE A 510 -4.33 15.18 -23.24
CA PHE A 510 -5.18 14.03 -22.92
C PHE A 510 -6.09 13.60 -24.07
N LYS A 511 -6.74 12.45 -23.88
CA LYS A 511 -7.76 11.82 -24.72
C LYS A 511 -8.78 11.08 -23.85
N PHE A 512 -9.94 10.81 -24.43
CA PHE A 512 -10.94 9.90 -23.87
C PHE A 512 -10.81 8.51 -24.50
N VAL A 513 -11.02 7.46 -23.73
CA VAL A 513 -11.09 6.09 -24.26
C VAL A 513 -12.46 5.52 -23.95
N VAL A 514 -13.23 5.27 -25.01
CA VAL A 514 -14.60 4.77 -24.95
C VAL A 514 -14.61 3.26 -25.18
N ASN A 515 -15.35 2.55 -24.33
CA ASN A 515 -15.53 1.09 -24.38
C ASN A 515 -14.19 0.33 -24.42
N GLY A 516 -13.17 0.89 -23.77
CA GLY A 516 -11.83 0.32 -23.62
C GLY A 516 -10.93 0.30 -24.87
N THR A 517 -11.45 0.60 -26.06
CA THR A 517 -10.68 0.47 -27.32
C THR A 517 -10.65 1.74 -28.17
N SER A 518 -11.63 2.62 -28.03
CA SER A 518 -11.81 3.77 -28.93
C SER A 518 -11.21 5.03 -28.33
N TRP A 519 -10.06 5.46 -28.84
CA TRP A 519 -9.38 6.69 -28.44
C TRP A 519 -9.97 7.88 -29.17
N ILE A 520 -10.56 8.81 -28.42
CA ILE A 520 -11.35 9.92 -28.94
C ILE A 520 -10.76 11.23 -28.43
N VAL A 521 -10.63 12.18 -29.35
CA VAL A 521 -10.39 13.59 -29.05
C VAL A 521 -11.76 14.25 -28.99
N ASP A 522 -12.06 15.00 -27.94
CA ASP A 522 -13.25 15.85 -27.92
C ASP A 522 -13.06 16.99 -28.92
N PRO A 523 -13.82 17.03 -30.05
CA PRO A 523 -13.65 18.04 -31.09
C PRO A 523 -14.04 19.46 -30.64
N LYS A 524 -14.70 19.60 -29.50
CA LYS A 524 -15.11 20.91 -28.94
C LYS A 524 -14.09 21.51 -27.99
N GLN A 525 -13.12 20.72 -27.54
CA GLN A 525 -12.05 21.18 -26.66
C GLN A 525 -10.83 21.67 -27.45
N LYS A 526 -9.98 22.44 -26.78
CA LYS A 526 -8.70 22.91 -27.34
C LYS A 526 -7.83 21.70 -27.70
N THR A 527 -7.09 21.79 -28.81
CA THR A 527 -6.19 20.72 -29.26
C THR A 527 -4.77 21.24 -29.53
N ASP A 528 -3.79 20.34 -29.54
CA ASP A 528 -2.38 20.62 -29.82
C ASP A 528 -1.98 20.57 -31.30
N SER A 529 -2.89 20.14 -32.18
CA SER A 529 -2.65 19.96 -33.62
C SER A 529 -3.88 20.30 -34.45
N GLN A 530 -3.66 20.91 -35.63
CA GLN A 530 -4.69 21.08 -36.66
C GLN A 530 -5.01 19.75 -37.37
N ASN A 531 -4.12 18.77 -37.27
CA ASN A 531 -4.32 17.44 -37.80
C ASN A 531 -4.96 16.54 -36.72
N LEU A 532 -6.29 16.43 -36.74
CA LEU A 532 -7.10 15.79 -35.69
C LEU A 532 -6.82 14.30 -35.49
N SER A 533 -6.39 13.57 -36.51
CA SER A 533 -5.99 12.17 -36.33
C SER A 533 -4.70 12.00 -35.52
N SER A 534 -3.90 13.07 -35.44
CA SER A 534 -2.72 13.14 -34.57
C SER A 534 -2.92 13.98 -33.31
N ALA A 535 -4.04 14.70 -33.21
CA ALA A 535 -4.27 15.67 -32.15
C ALA A 535 -4.55 15.01 -30.81
N ASN A 536 -4.30 15.77 -29.74
CA ASN A 536 -4.70 15.50 -28.37
C ASN A 536 -5.52 16.68 -27.86
N ASN A 537 -6.44 16.42 -26.93
CA ASN A 537 -7.07 17.49 -26.17
C ASN A 537 -6.04 18.16 -25.26
N LEU A 538 -6.21 19.45 -25.05
CA LEU A 538 -5.28 20.34 -24.37
C LEU A 538 -6.00 21.09 -23.26
N ILE A 539 -5.45 21.02 -22.05
CA ILE A 539 -5.86 21.89 -20.94
C ILE A 539 -4.64 22.61 -20.37
N ILE A 540 -4.83 23.87 -19.95
CA ILE A 540 -3.81 24.68 -19.29
C ILE A 540 -4.32 25.03 -17.91
N VAL A 541 -3.50 24.73 -16.91
CA VAL A 541 -3.83 24.82 -15.50
C VAL A 541 -3.01 25.97 -14.87
N GLY A 542 -3.65 26.84 -14.08
CA GLY A 542 -2.98 27.89 -13.29
C GLY A 542 -2.74 29.24 -13.98
N MET A 543 -3.57 29.65 -14.96
CA MET A 543 -3.67 31.05 -15.40
C MET A 543 -4.84 31.75 -14.67
N GLU A 544 -4.55 32.67 -13.75
CA GLU A 544 -5.59 33.60 -13.29
C GLU A 544 -5.84 34.66 -14.36
N SER A 545 -6.96 34.52 -15.08
CA SER A 545 -7.80 35.67 -15.41
C SER A 545 -9.24 35.19 -15.55
N ASN A 546 -10.04 35.61 -14.57
CA ASN A 546 -11.48 35.41 -14.42
C ASN A 546 -11.98 33.98 -14.17
N LYS A 547 -12.77 33.88 -13.10
CA LYS A 547 -13.78 32.84 -12.90
C LYS A 547 -14.58 32.64 -14.18
N GLN A 548 -14.16 31.71 -15.01
CA GLN A 548 -15.04 30.95 -15.87
C GLN A 548 -14.80 29.49 -15.55
N VAL A 549 -15.68 28.96 -14.69
CA VAL A 549 -16.13 27.59 -14.87
C VAL A 549 -16.58 27.50 -16.33
N ILE A 550 -15.78 26.87 -17.19
CA ILE A 550 -16.21 26.59 -18.56
C ILE A 550 -17.21 25.44 -18.44
N LYS A 551 -18.46 25.78 -18.12
CA LYS A 551 -19.63 24.95 -18.37
C LYS A 551 -19.99 25.12 -19.83
N GLU A 552 -19.31 24.39 -20.72
CA GLU A 552 -19.82 24.13 -22.06
C GLU A 552 -20.40 22.72 -22.10
N THR A 553 -21.60 22.57 -21.54
CA THR A 553 -22.49 21.44 -21.86
C THR A 553 -22.95 21.61 -23.30
N ASN A 554 -22.54 20.74 -24.21
CA ASN A 554 -23.16 20.70 -25.54
C ASN A 554 -23.30 19.28 -26.07
N LYS A 555 -24.55 18.79 -26.01
CA LYS A 555 -25.06 17.51 -26.52
C LYS A 555 -24.80 17.34 -28.02
N VAL A 556 -24.29 16.18 -28.43
CA VAL A 556 -24.37 15.67 -29.81
C VAL A 556 -24.70 14.18 -29.73
N THR A 557 -25.82 13.80 -30.36
CA THR A 557 -26.32 12.42 -30.47
C THR A 557 -25.82 11.77 -31.76
N VAL A 558 -24.99 10.71 -31.68
CA VAL A 558 -24.94 9.56 -32.64
C VAL A 558 -24.24 8.32 -32.00
N ASP A 559 -24.30 7.13 -32.62
CA ASP A 559 -24.79 5.83 -32.06
C ASP A 559 -23.74 4.79 -31.53
N THR A 560 -24.22 3.56 -31.25
CA THR A 560 -23.84 2.48 -30.27
C THR A 560 -22.42 1.88 -30.14
N ASP A 561 -21.45 2.14 -31.01
CA ASP A 561 -20.05 1.67 -30.82
C ASP A 561 -19.01 2.80 -30.97
N GLY A 562 -19.49 4.02 -31.18
CA GLY A 562 -18.70 5.21 -31.42
C GLY A 562 -18.10 5.31 -32.82
N LYS A 563 -18.48 4.44 -33.76
CA LYS A 563 -18.11 4.44 -35.18
C LYS A 563 -19.34 4.51 -36.08
N GLU A 564 -19.21 5.18 -37.21
CA GLU A 564 -20.24 5.23 -38.26
C GLU A 564 -19.70 4.58 -39.54
N GLU A 565 -20.57 3.90 -40.28
CA GLU A 565 -20.23 3.41 -41.61
C GLU A 565 -20.20 4.58 -42.59
N VAL A 566 -19.08 4.72 -43.30
CA VAL A 566 -18.86 5.74 -44.31
C VAL A 566 -18.50 5.08 -45.63
N GLU A 567 -19.15 5.54 -46.70
CA GLU A 567 -18.84 5.12 -48.07
C GLU A 567 -17.92 6.15 -48.73
N PHE A 568 -16.83 5.65 -49.30
CA PHE A 568 -15.91 6.43 -50.12
C PHE A 568 -16.14 6.11 -51.58
N VAL A 569 -16.26 7.14 -52.41
CA VAL A 569 -16.48 7.02 -53.85
C VAL A 569 -15.42 7.86 -54.57
N TYR A 570 -14.78 7.26 -55.58
CA TYR A 570 -13.78 7.91 -56.42
C TYR A 570 -14.03 7.62 -57.91
N HIS A 571 -14.27 8.66 -58.70
CA HIS A 571 -14.52 8.52 -60.13
C HIS A 571 -13.22 8.46 -60.92
N ASN A 572 -12.91 7.31 -61.54
CA ASN A 572 -11.79 7.15 -62.46
C ASN A 572 -11.99 5.93 -63.39
N PRO A 573 -12.65 6.10 -64.54
CA PRO A 573 -12.96 5.00 -65.46
C PRO A 573 -11.71 4.38 -66.12
N ALA A 574 -10.57 5.08 -66.11
CA ALA A 574 -9.31 4.61 -66.72
C ALA A 574 -8.37 3.93 -65.71
N ALA A 575 -8.71 3.91 -64.42
CA ALA A 575 -7.93 3.21 -63.41
C ALA A 575 -8.05 1.69 -63.58
N GLN A 576 -6.97 0.97 -63.28
CA GLN A 576 -6.93 -0.49 -63.19
C GLN A 576 -7.07 -0.97 -61.74
N SER A 577 -6.69 -0.12 -60.79
CA SER A 577 -6.88 -0.36 -59.35
C SER A 577 -6.94 0.96 -58.59
N VAL A 578 -7.79 1.01 -57.57
CA VAL A 578 -7.89 2.13 -56.63
C VAL A 578 -7.89 1.60 -55.20
N TRP A 579 -7.06 2.20 -54.35
CA TRP A 579 -7.05 1.94 -52.91
C TRP A 579 -7.32 3.22 -52.12
N LEU A 580 -8.11 3.10 -51.07
CA LEU A 580 -8.35 4.17 -50.11
C LEU A 580 -7.29 4.11 -49.00
N VAL A 581 -6.60 5.23 -48.81
CA VAL A 581 -5.62 5.43 -47.75
C VAL A 581 -5.88 6.73 -47.01
N GLY A 582 -5.64 6.73 -45.72
CA GLY A 582 -5.85 7.87 -44.86
C GLY A 582 -5.20 7.69 -43.50
N ASP A 583 -5.37 8.67 -42.64
CA ASP A 583 -4.84 8.60 -41.28
C ASP A 583 -5.38 7.41 -40.46
N PHE A 584 -6.62 6.98 -40.72
CA PHE A 584 -7.25 5.81 -40.11
C PHE A 584 -6.62 4.45 -40.49
N ASN A 585 -5.76 4.41 -41.52
CA ASN A 585 -4.99 3.22 -41.89
C ASN A 585 -3.51 3.54 -42.13
N PHE A 586 -2.98 4.56 -41.43
CA PHE A 586 -1.57 4.95 -41.48
C PHE A 586 -1.06 5.28 -42.89
N TRP A 587 -1.93 5.83 -43.74
CA TRP A 587 -1.63 6.18 -45.12
C TRP A 587 -1.08 5.00 -45.96
N GLY A 588 -1.32 3.75 -45.55
CA GLY A 588 -0.83 2.55 -46.25
C GLY A 588 0.52 1.99 -45.79
N GLY A 589 1.17 2.52 -44.74
CA GLY A 589 2.37 1.93 -44.11
C GLY A 589 3.61 2.84 -44.01
N LYS A 590 4.53 2.52 -43.07
CA LYS A 590 5.77 3.25 -42.78
C LYS A 590 6.96 2.76 -43.64
N THR A 591 7.09 3.15 -44.90
CA THR A 591 8.40 3.13 -45.59
C THR A 591 8.42 4.08 -46.77
N THR A 592 9.58 4.68 -47.03
CA THR A 592 9.90 5.54 -48.19
C THR A 592 9.85 4.83 -49.55
N ASP A 593 9.26 3.64 -49.61
CA ASP A 593 9.18 2.81 -50.82
C ASP A 593 7.73 2.39 -51.06
N MET A 594 7.10 2.99 -52.08
CA MET A 594 5.68 2.77 -52.46
C MET A 594 5.43 1.39 -53.11
N LEU A 595 6.40 0.47 -53.10
CA LEU A 595 6.34 -0.81 -53.81
C LEU A 595 6.25 -2.05 -52.91
N ALA A 596 6.24 -1.90 -51.58
CA ALA A 596 6.02 -3.00 -50.63
C ALA A 596 4.70 -2.80 -49.86
N LEU A 597 3.58 -3.00 -50.54
CA LEU A 597 2.23 -2.81 -50.01
C LEU A 597 1.77 -4.06 -49.23
N SER A 598 1.47 -3.93 -47.93
CA SER A 598 0.86 -5.01 -47.12
C SER A 598 -0.68 -4.90 -47.12
N PRO A 599 -1.44 -5.98 -47.45
CA PRO A 599 -2.91 -6.02 -47.47
C PRO A 599 -3.63 -5.50 -46.22
N ASP A 600 -2.94 -5.45 -45.08
CA ASP A 600 -3.54 -5.09 -43.79
C ASP A 600 -3.72 -3.57 -43.58
N TYR A 601 -3.20 -2.72 -44.48
CA TYR A 601 -3.14 -1.26 -44.28
C TYR A 601 -3.81 -0.40 -45.36
N TYR A 602 -4.54 -0.99 -46.30
CA TYR A 602 -5.33 -0.26 -47.30
C TYR A 602 -6.73 -0.84 -47.45
N TYR A 603 -7.70 0.01 -47.79
CA TYR A 603 -9.02 -0.48 -48.22
C TYR A 603 -9.03 -0.55 -49.75
N VAL A 604 -9.12 -1.77 -50.28
CA VAL A 604 -9.36 -1.98 -51.71
C VAL A 604 -10.73 -1.39 -52.06
N MET A 605 -10.79 -0.63 -53.15
CA MET A 605 -12.07 -0.14 -53.68
C MET A 605 -12.55 -1.06 -54.79
N ASP A 606 -13.84 -1.36 -54.79
CA ASP A 606 -14.52 -2.13 -55.82
C ASP A 606 -14.86 -1.19 -56.99
N GLY A 607 -14.43 -1.52 -58.21
CA GLY A 607 -14.69 -0.71 -59.40
C GLY A 607 -13.77 -0.98 -60.59
N PRO A 608 -13.82 -0.12 -61.63
CA PRO A 608 -14.85 0.89 -61.80
C PRO A 608 -16.20 0.23 -62.14
N ASP A 609 -17.30 0.76 -61.62
CA ASP A 609 -18.64 0.36 -62.06
C ASP A 609 -18.96 0.93 -63.47
N GLN A 610 -20.17 0.67 -63.98
CA GLN A 610 -20.62 1.14 -65.31
C GLN A 610 -20.57 2.67 -65.49
N ASN A 611 -20.51 3.43 -64.39
CA ASN A 611 -20.39 4.89 -64.40
C ASN A 611 -18.94 5.35 -64.21
N GLY A 612 -17.96 4.45 -64.09
CA GLY A 612 -16.57 4.80 -63.86
C GLY A 612 -16.18 4.97 -62.39
N ASP A 613 -17.05 4.60 -61.45
CA ASP A 613 -16.84 4.86 -60.02
C ASP A 613 -16.23 3.66 -59.29
N TRP A 614 -15.27 3.96 -58.42
CA TRP A 614 -14.70 3.04 -57.45
C TRP A 614 -15.30 3.30 -56.07
N LYS A 615 -15.71 2.26 -55.34
CA LYS A 615 -16.43 2.39 -54.06
C LYS A 615 -15.85 1.48 -52.99
N THR A 616 -15.84 1.93 -51.74
CA THR A 616 -15.56 1.08 -50.58
C THR A 616 -16.28 1.61 -49.34
N LYS A 617 -16.61 0.74 -48.39
CA LYS A 617 -17.26 1.11 -47.13
C LYS A 617 -16.36 0.73 -45.96
N THR A 618 -16.28 1.61 -44.96
CA THR A 618 -15.57 1.32 -43.71
C THR A 618 -16.24 2.00 -42.53
N LYS A 619 -16.06 1.45 -41.32
CA LYS A 619 -16.58 2.03 -40.07
C LYS A 619 -15.50 2.85 -39.38
N LEU A 620 -15.67 4.18 -39.35
CA LEU A 620 -14.74 5.10 -38.71
C LEU A 620 -15.34 5.71 -37.44
N PRO A 621 -14.54 5.96 -36.38
CA PRO A 621 -15.02 6.70 -35.22
C PRO A 621 -15.58 8.08 -35.58
N VAL A 622 -16.42 8.66 -34.73
CA VAL A 622 -16.83 10.08 -34.87
C VAL A 622 -15.58 10.96 -34.85
N GLY A 623 -15.39 11.81 -35.86
CA GLY A 623 -14.18 12.61 -36.04
C GLY A 623 -14.00 13.15 -37.46
N ALA A 624 -12.87 13.82 -37.69
CA ALA A 624 -12.45 14.26 -39.01
C ALA A 624 -11.26 13.41 -39.48
N TYR A 625 -11.35 12.86 -40.68
CA TYR A 625 -10.34 11.97 -41.24
C TYR A 625 -9.81 12.51 -42.55
N TYR A 626 -8.50 12.50 -42.69
CA TYR A 626 -7.83 12.86 -43.92
C TYR A 626 -7.51 11.63 -44.75
N TYR A 627 -7.81 11.70 -46.04
CA TYR A 627 -7.62 10.57 -46.95
C TYR A 627 -7.21 11.01 -48.35
N LYS A 628 -6.74 10.03 -49.12
CA LYS A 628 -6.35 10.06 -50.53
C LYS A 628 -6.63 8.71 -51.17
N TYR A 629 -6.44 8.65 -52.48
CA TYR A 629 -6.57 7.46 -53.29
C TYR A 629 -5.22 7.09 -53.89
N VAL A 630 -4.84 5.82 -53.82
CA VAL A 630 -3.72 5.28 -54.58
C VAL A 630 -4.27 4.69 -55.87
N VAL A 631 -3.84 5.22 -57.01
CA VAL A 631 -4.29 4.74 -58.34
C VAL A 631 -3.16 4.04 -59.06
N ASN A 632 -3.40 2.81 -59.53
CA ASN A 632 -2.44 1.97 -60.26
C ASN A 632 -1.07 1.80 -59.57
N GLY A 633 -1.04 1.95 -58.24
CA GLY A 633 0.10 1.66 -57.38
C GLY A 633 1.20 2.73 -57.36
N LYS A 634 0.96 3.91 -57.96
CA LYS A 634 2.05 4.87 -58.22
C LYS A 634 1.83 6.30 -57.73
N ASN A 635 0.61 6.70 -57.34
CA ASN A 635 0.32 8.08 -56.93
C ASN A 635 -0.73 8.19 -55.81
N LEU A 636 -0.46 9.04 -54.81
CA LEU A 636 -1.42 9.53 -53.83
C LEU A 636 -2.21 10.71 -54.41
N LEU A 637 -3.41 10.45 -54.90
CA LEU A 637 -4.28 11.43 -55.53
C LEU A 637 -5.38 11.90 -54.58
N THR A 638 -5.79 13.14 -54.73
CA THR A 638 -7.00 13.69 -54.11
C THR A 638 -8.13 13.70 -55.13
N ASP A 639 -9.36 13.48 -54.67
CA ASP A 639 -10.56 13.79 -55.43
C ASP A 639 -10.79 15.31 -55.40
N LYS A 640 -10.83 15.94 -56.59
CA LYS A 640 -10.98 17.40 -56.71
C LYS A 640 -12.39 17.87 -56.40
N ASP A 641 -13.37 16.96 -56.48
CA ASP A 641 -14.79 17.26 -56.28
C ASP A 641 -15.22 17.04 -54.83
N LYS A 642 -14.29 16.59 -53.96
CA LYS A 642 -14.50 16.44 -52.52
C LYS A 642 -13.82 17.57 -51.74
N PRO A 643 -14.29 17.92 -50.53
CA PRO A 643 -13.66 18.92 -49.69
C PRO A 643 -12.16 18.65 -49.49
N LEU A 644 -11.34 19.69 -49.68
CA LEU A 644 -9.89 19.65 -49.50
C LEU A 644 -9.48 20.49 -48.29
N VAL A 645 -8.55 19.97 -47.50
CA VAL A 645 -7.90 20.70 -46.41
C VAL A 645 -6.44 20.92 -46.73
N LYS A 646 -5.99 22.16 -46.55
CA LYS A 646 -4.60 22.59 -46.72
C LYS A 646 -3.83 22.33 -45.41
N VAL A 647 -2.88 21.41 -45.44
CA VAL A 647 -2.04 21.06 -44.29
C VAL A 647 -0.62 21.59 -44.52
N LYS A 648 -0.08 22.34 -43.55
CA LYS A 648 1.34 22.72 -43.52
C LYS A 648 2.16 21.65 -42.80
N LEU A 649 3.15 21.09 -43.47
CA LEU A 649 4.17 20.20 -42.91
C LEU A 649 5.53 20.88 -43.08
N GLY A 650 5.97 21.62 -42.07
CA GLY A 650 7.17 22.46 -42.17
C GLY A 650 7.02 23.54 -43.26
N ALA A 651 7.96 23.59 -44.21
CA ALA A 651 7.91 24.49 -45.37
C ALA A 651 7.00 23.99 -46.51
N ALA A 652 6.56 22.73 -46.48
CA ALA A 652 5.74 22.13 -47.52
C ALA A 652 4.24 22.29 -47.23
N VAL A 653 3.45 22.45 -48.30
CA VAL A 653 1.99 22.47 -48.25
C VAL A 653 1.46 21.23 -48.94
N VAL A 654 0.65 20.44 -48.24
CA VAL A 654 0.00 19.24 -48.77
C VAL A 654 -1.51 19.44 -48.71
N TYR A 655 -2.22 19.01 -49.75
CA TYR A 655 -3.69 18.97 -49.77
C TYR A 655 -4.15 17.53 -49.58
N ASN A 656 -5.13 17.33 -48.70
CA ASN A 656 -5.79 16.07 -48.43
C ASN A 656 -7.31 16.23 -48.58
N ASN A 657 -8.02 15.17 -49.01
CA ASN A 657 -9.46 15.16 -48.84
C ASN A 657 -9.81 14.98 -47.37
N VAL A 658 -10.96 15.51 -46.94
CA VAL A 658 -11.47 15.35 -45.57
C VAL A 658 -12.87 14.73 -45.60
N VAL A 659 -13.13 13.83 -44.66
CA VAL A 659 -14.48 13.34 -44.36
C VAL A 659 -14.78 13.56 -42.88
N TYR A 660 -16.00 13.99 -42.60
CA TYR A 660 -16.51 14.22 -41.26
C TYR A 660 -17.49 13.12 -40.91
N ILE A 661 -17.24 12.49 -39.77
CA ILE A 661 -18.04 11.38 -39.26
C ILE A 661 -18.80 11.88 -38.03
N GLY A 662 -20.13 11.86 -38.08
CA GLY A 662 -21.01 12.28 -36.99
C GLY A 662 -21.07 13.79 -36.73
N MET A 663 -20.71 14.64 -37.71
CA MET A 663 -20.78 16.10 -37.62
C MET A 663 -20.98 16.75 -39.00
N GLU A 664 -21.88 17.74 -39.13
CA GLU A 664 -22.22 18.39 -40.42
C GLU A 664 -21.10 19.31 -40.97
N LYS A 665 -20.38 20.00 -40.08
CA LYS A 665 -19.22 20.86 -40.38
C LYS A 665 -18.42 21.06 -39.09
N PHE A 666 -17.10 21.13 -39.18
CA PHE A 666 -16.27 21.31 -37.97
C PHE A 666 -16.49 22.71 -37.36
N PRO A 667 -16.76 22.84 -36.04
CA PRO A 667 -16.70 24.13 -35.35
C PRO A 667 -15.28 24.68 -35.47
N SER A 668 -15.11 25.95 -35.80
CA SER A 668 -13.80 26.60 -35.84
C SER A 668 -13.18 26.65 -34.43
N GLY A 669 -12.62 25.52 -33.98
CA GLY A 669 -11.93 25.43 -32.70
C GLY A 669 -10.77 26.42 -32.67
N VAL A 670 -10.58 27.08 -31.52
CA VAL A 670 -9.45 27.97 -31.30
C VAL A 670 -8.19 27.11 -31.22
N TYR A 671 -7.40 27.15 -32.29
CA TYR A 671 -6.09 26.52 -32.36
C TYR A 671 -5.07 27.34 -31.58
N TYR A 672 -4.30 26.67 -30.73
CA TYR A 672 -3.08 27.21 -30.16
C TYR A 672 -1.93 26.39 -30.72
N GLY A 673 -1.03 27.03 -31.46
CA GLY A 673 0.17 26.37 -31.94
C GLY A 673 1.02 25.88 -30.78
N THR A 674 1.96 24.99 -31.10
CA THR A 674 3.12 24.64 -30.26
C THR A 674 3.60 25.82 -29.42
N ASP A 675 4.16 25.58 -28.23
CA ASP A 675 4.56 26.48 -27.11
C ASP A 675 5.04 27.93 -27.41
N GLN A 676 5.32 28.28 -28.66
CA GLN A 676 5.62 29.61 -29.20
C GLN A 676 4.50 30.66 -29.10
N ASP A 677 3.25 30.27 -28.80
CA ASP A 677 2.11 31.21 -28.83
C ASP A 677 1.73 31.79 -27.44
N PHE A 678 2.17 31.21 -26.32
CA PHE A 678 1.73 31.58 -24.96
C PHE A 678 2.86 31.75 -23.96
N GLY A 679 2.78 32.79 -23.12
CA GLY A 679 3.75 33.08 -22.06
C GLY A 679 4.54 34.37 -22.26
N ILE A 680 5.25 34.78 -21.22
CA ILE A 680 6.17 35.91 -21.21
C ILE A 680 7.42 35.48 -21.99
N PRO A 681 7.86 36.25 -23.02
CA PRO A 681 9.10 35.96 -23.73
C PRO A 681 10.29 35.96 -22.77
N THR A 682 10.85 34.78 -22.51
CA THR A 682 11.99 34.57 -21.63
C THR A 682 13.22 34.25 -22.48
N VAL A 683 14.26 35.08 -22.36
CA VAL A 683 15.49 34.91 -23.14
C VAL A 683 16.49 34.10 -22.33
N PHE A 684 16.85 32.93 -22.83
CA PHE A 684 17.95 32.14 -22.33
C PHE A 684 19.22 32.52 -23.08
N LYS A 685 20.30 32.81 -22.36
CA LYS A 685 21.60 33.16 -22.94
C LYS A 685 22.69 32.26 -22.38
N TYR A 686 23.58 31.81 -23.25
CA TYR A 686 24.75 31.05 -22.87
C TYR A 686 25.97 31.59 -23.60
N VAL A 687 27.05 31.87 -22.89
CA VAL A 687 28.33 32.28 -23.49
C VAL A 687 29.30 31.12 -23.37
N SER A 688 29.79 30.61 -24.51
CA SER A 688 30.76 29.52 -24.52
C SER A 688 32.18 30.07 -24.39
N ASP A 689 32.90 29.61 -23.36
CA ASP A 689 34.35 29.83 -23.21
C ASP A 689 35.17 28.84 -24.08
N ALA A 690 34.50 27.85 -24.69
CA ALA A 690 35.13 26.71 -25.35
C ALA A 690 34.88 26.72 -26.89
N PRO A 691 35.93 26.59 -27.72
CA PRO A 691 35.82 26.66 -29.18
C PRO A 691 35.16 25.43 -29.83
N ASP A 692 34.99 24.33 -29.09
CA ASP A 692 34.43 23.04 -29.55
C ASP A 692 32.89 22.94 -29.44
N VAL A 693 32.22 23.99 -28.94
CA VAL A 693 30.76 24.03 -28.86
C VAL A 693 30.17 24.40 -30.23
N THR A 694 29.53 23.40 -30.86
CA THR A 694 28.91 23.51 -32.19
C THR A 694 27.39 23.64 -32.13
N ASN A 695 26.75 23.17 -31.05
CA ASN A 695 25.32 23.28 -30.84
C ASN A 695 25.01 23.44 -29.35
N VAL A 696 24.02 24.28 -29.04
CA VAL A 696 23.53 24.51 -27.67
C VAL A 696 22.02 24.44 -27.65
N TRP A 697 21.47 23.74 -26.67
CA TRP A 697 20.03 23.70 -26.40
C TRP A 697 19.75 24.09 -24.96
N VAL A 698 18.61 24.72 -24.72
CA VAL A 698 18.08 24.86 -23.35
C VAL A 698 17.04 23.78 -23.08
N ILE A 699 17.17 23.18 -21.90
CA ILE A 699 16.25 22.18 -21.36
C ILE A 699 15.85 22.58 -19.94
N GLY A 700 14.64 22.24 -19.51
CA GLY A 700 14.14 22.57 -18.18
C GLY A 700 12.76 21.96 -17.92
N ASP A 701 12.13 22.36 -16.83
CA ASP A 701 10.81 21.84 -16.44
C ASP A 701 9.75 22.08 -17.52
N PHE A 702 9.89 23.18 -18.26
CA PHE A 702 9.01 23.62 -19.33
C PHE A 702 9.13 22.83 -20.64
N ASN A 703 10.14 21.97 -20.80
CA ASN A 703 10.26 21.05 -21.96
C ASN A 703 10.77 19.65 -21.57
N ILE A 704 10.52 19.26 -20.32
CA ILE A 704 10.75 17.89 -19.84
C ILE A 704 12.24 17.51 -19.93
N TRP A 705 13.12 18.46 -19.62
CA TRP A 705 14.57 18.25 -19.58
C TRP A 705 15.15 17.58 -20.84
N GLY A 706 14.58 17.84 -22.03
CA GLY A 706 15.02 17.22 -23.29
C GLY A 706 14.58 15.77 -23.50
N GLY A 707 13.67 15.22 -22.70
CA GLY A 707 13.17 13.85 -22.91
C GLY A 707 14.17 12.74 -22.54
N LYS A 708 15.14 13.00 -21.66
CA LYS A 708 16.30 12.13 -21.38
C LYS A 708 16.00 10.71 -20.84
N TYR A 709 14.75 10.29 -20.71
CA TYR A 709 14.40 8.91 -20.32
C TYR A 709 13.51 8.17 -21.32
N LEU A 710 13.26 8.75 -22.50
CA LEU A 710 12.64 8.06 -23.62
C LEU A 710 13.45 8.37 -24.89
N PHE A 711 14.19 7.35 -25.34
CA PHE A 711 14.83 7.22 -26.67
C PHE A 711 16.22 7.86 -26.87
N LYS A 712 16.97 7.20 -27.76
CA LYS A 712 18.35 7.49 -28.17
C LYS A 712 18.41 8.54 -29.30
N ASP A 713 17.25 9.06 -29.71
CA ASP A 713 17.07 9.91 -30.89
C ASP A 713 16.49 11.28 -30.50
N PHE A 714 16.99 12.33 -31.13
CA PHE A 714 16.57 13.72 -30.93
C PHE A 714 15.10 13.89 -31.37
N ILE A 715 14.18 14.17 -30.44
CA ILE A 715 12.77 14.43 -30.77
C ILE A 715 12.57 15.95 -30.91
N ASP A 716 12.17 16.40 -32.10
CA ASP A 716 11.81 17.80 -32.37
C ASP A 716 10.69 18.27 -31.42
N GLY A 717 10.92 19.40 -30.73
CA GLY A 717 9.99 19.99 -29.76
C GLY A 717 10.34 19.81 -28.28
N TYR A 718 11.24 18.88 -27.93
CA TYR A 718 11.66 18.65 -26.52
C TYR A 718 12.95 19.37 -26.15
N TYR A 719 13.73 19.83 -27.12
CA TYR A 719 14.89 20.67 -26.94
C TYR A 719 14.64 22.03 -27.61
N TYR A 720 14.99 23.13 -26.94
CA TYR A 720 14.96 24.45 -27.57
C TYR A 720 16.33 24.79 -28.14
N PRO A 721 16.56 24.65 -29.46
CA PRO A 721 17.84 24.96 -30.07
C PRO A 721 18.14 26.45 -29.94
N MET A 722 19.35 26.76 -29.48
CA MET A 722 19.84 28.12 -29.34
C MET A 722 20.56 28.55 -30.62
N LYS A 723 20.41 29.82 -30.99
CA LYS A 723 21.10 30.42 -32.13
C LYS A 723 22.37 31.11 -31.65
N LYS A 724 23.49 30.81 -32.31
CA LYS A 724 24.76 31.51 -32.10
C LYS A 724 24.67 32.94 -32.63
N SER A 725 24.95 33.92 -31.79
CA SER A 725 25.09 35.32 -32.19
C SER A 725 26.45 35.55 -32.85
N GLY A 726 26.51 36.48 -33.81
CA GLY A 726 27.74 36.84 -34.52
C GLY A 726 28.80 37.54 -33.65
N VAL A 727 28.47 37.85 -32.40
CA VAL A 727 29.38 38.47 -31.41
C VAL A 727 29.80 37.39 -30.40
N SER A 728 31.11 37.11 -30.34
CA SER A 728 31.82 36.37 -29.28
C SER A 728 31.12 35.16 -28.63
N GLY A 729 30.83 34.10 -29.40
CA GLY A 729 30.50 32.78 -28.82
C GLY A 729 29.20 32.71 -28.01
N GLU A 730 28.35 33.72 -28.09
CA GLU A 730 27.06 33.76 -27.40
C GLU A 730 26.01 32.94 -28.14
N TRP A 731 25.17 32.24 -27.38
CA TRP A 731 24.03 31.47 -27.83
C TRP A 731 22.78 32.02 -27.16
N SER A 732 21.69 32.15 -27.90
CA SER A 732 20.41 32.58 -27.32
C SER A 732 19.20 31.90 -27.93
N VAL A 733 18.15 31.77 -27.12
CA VAL A 733 16.81 31.40 -27.58
C VAL A 733 15.79 32.16 -26.74
N THR A 734 14.70 32.56 -27.38
CA THR A 734 13.53 33.10 -26.68
C THR A 734 12.50 32.00 -26.58
N VAL A 735 12.15 31.62 -25.35
CA VAL A 735 11.09 30.66 -25.03
C VAL A 735 9.99 31.44 -24.34
N LYS A 736 8.73 31.31 -24.76
CA LYS A 736 7.63 31.92 -24.03
C LYS A 736 7.24 31.00 -22.87
N LEU A 737 7.35 31.51 -21.64
CA LEU A 737 7.07 30.77 -20.41
C LEU A 737 5.95 31.46 -19.62
N LEU A 738 5.08 30.70 -18.97
CA LEU A 738 4.07 31.31 -18.09
C LEU A 738 4.74 31.94 -16.87
N ALA A 739 4.06 32.89 -16.20
CA ALA A 739 4.60 33.44 -14.97
C ALA A 739 4.78 32.33 -13.91
N GLY A 740 5.99 32.21 -13.38
CA GLY A 740 6.35 31.10 -12.50
C GLY A 740 7.85 30.90 -12.34
N HIS A 741 8.18 29.92 -11.51
CA HIS A 741 9.53 29.51 -11.19
C HIS A 741 9.89 28.28 -12.03
N TYR A 742 11.01 28.31 -12.75
CA TYR A 742 11.45 27.22 -13.61
C TYR A 742 12.91 26.86 -13.38
N GLN A 743 13.20 25.56 -13.31
CA GLN A 743 14.56 25.04 -13.34
C GLN A 743 14.96 24.68 -14.79
N TYR A 744 16.22 24.93 -15.14
CA TYR A 744 16.78 24.68 -16.48
C TYR A 744 18.29 24.39 -16.47
N ARG A 745 18.78 23.87 -17.59
CA ARG A 745 20.20 23.60 -17.92
C ARG A 745 20.43 23.83 -19.41
N PHE A 746 21.69 23.98 -19.80
CA PHE A 746 22.11 23.92 -21.19
C PHE A 746 22.67 22.55 -21.54
N VAL A 747 22.39 22.07 -22.75
CA VAL A 747 23.00 20.88 -23.33
C VAL A 747 23.95 21.32 -24.43
N LEU A 748 25.23 20.95 -24.33
CA LEU A 748 26.26 21.23 -25.31
C LEU A 748 26.51 19.99 -26.18
N ASN A 749 26.51 20.18 -27.49
CA ASN A 749 26.76 19.13 -28.49
C ASN A 749 25.93 17.84 -28.29
N GLY A 750 24.74 17.96 -27.68
CA GLY A 750 23.78 16.87 -27.46
C GLY A 750 24.12 15.94 -26.29
N VAL A 751 25.27 16.12 -25.62
CA VAL A 751 25.77 15.14 -24.64
C VAL A 751 26.10 15.73 -23.26
N LYS A 752 26.52 17.00 -23.18
CA LYS A 752 27.02 17.59 -21.93
C LYS A 752 26.04 18.59 -21.36
N GLU A 753 25.47 18.28 -20.20
CA GLU A 753 24.62 19.20 -19.44
C GLU A 753 25.45 20.11 -18.53
N ILE A 754 25.11 21.39 -18.52
CA ILE A 754 25.71 22.39 -17.63
C ILE A 754 24.65 23.31 -17.05
N THR A 755 24.92 23.85 -15.86
CA THR A 755 24.14 24.95 -15.29
C THR A 755 24.56 26.27 -15.96
N ASP A 756 23.62 27.19 -16.09
CA ASP A 756 23.92 28.58 -16.40
C ASP A 756 24.74 29.21 -15.26
N LYS A 757 25.96 29.65 -15.57
CA LYS A 757 26.84 30.38 -14.64
C LYS A 757 26.28 31.75 -14.27
N ASN A 758 25.38 32.30 -15.09
CA ASN A 758 24.79 33.62 -14.92
C ASN A 758 23.41 33.57 -14.25
N ALA A 759 22.91 32.39 -13.90
CA ALA A 759 21.66 32.29 -13.15
C ALA A 759 21.84 32.83 -11.73
N ALA A 760 20.93 33.70 -11.30
CA ALA A 760 20.97 34.32 -9.98
C ALA A 760 20.79 33.31 -8.83
N VAL A 761 20.10 32.21 -9.11
CA VAL A 761 19.85 31.12 -8.16
C VAL A 761 20.14 29.79 -8.85
N THR A 762 20.75 28.88 -8.09
CA THR A 762 20.87 27.46 -8.47
C THR A 762 20.25 26.62 -7.38
N GLU A 763 19.48 25.62 -7.78
CA GLU A 763 18.76 24.71 -6.90
C GLU A 763 19.15 23.26 -7.18
N LYS A 764 18.74 22.37 -6.28
CA LYS A 764 18.86 20.93 -6.47
C LYS A 764 17.54 20.42 -7.06
N ASP A 765 17.64 19.71 -8.18
CA ASP A 765 16.51 18.97 -8.73
C ASP A 765 16.16 17.77 -7.83
N SER A 766 15.08 17.06 -8.16
CA SER A 766 14.60 15.87 -7.43
C SER A 766 15.60 14.71 -7.38
N TYR A 767 16.74 14.82 -8.07
CA TYR A 767 17.85 13.86 -8.06
C TYR A 767 19.12 14.44 -7.40
N ASN A 768 18.99 15.55 -6.66
CA ASN A 768 20.08 16.27 -6.01
C ASN A 768 21.16 16.79 -6.99
N LYS A 769 20.81 16.95 -8.27
CA LYS A 769 21.67 17.52 -9.30
C LYS A 769 21.39 19.01 -9.43
N SER A 770 22.44 19.80 -9.63
CA SER A 770 22.30 21.26 -9.68
C SER A 770 21.60 21.70 -10.98
N ALA A 771 20.63 22.59 -10.85
CA ALA A 771 19.90 23.23 -11.92
C ALA A 771 19.91 24.76 -11.75
N SER A 772 19.91 25.49 -12.86
CA SER A 772 19.76 26.93 -12.86
C SER A 772 18.29 27.31 -12.76
N VAL A 773 17.99 28.40 -12.08
CA VAL A 773 16.61 28.87 -11.88
C VAL A 773 16.35 30.14 -12.68
N ILE A 774 15.14 30.24 -13.24
CA ILE A 774 14.61 31.48 -13.81
C ILE A 774 13.20 31.74 -13.27
N GLU A 775 12.99 32.96 -12.79
CA GLU A 775 11.68 33.47 -12.41
C GLU A 775 11.11 34.27 -13.58
N VAL A 776 9.93 33.90 -14.03
CA VAL A 776 9.26 34.50 -15.17
C VAL A 776 8.09 35.33 -14.65
N GLY A 777 8.04 36.62 -14.98
CA GLY A 777 6.91 37.51 -14.65
C GLY A 777 6.93 38.17 -13.28
N LYS A 778 8.01 38.08 -12.50
CA LYS A 778 8.29 39.00 -11.39
C LYS A 778 9.17 40.13 -11.91
N ASN A 779 8.69 41.37 -11.86
CA ASN A 779 9.53 42.56 -11.94
C ASN A 779 10.07 42.89 -10.56
#